data_AF-A0ABD3ZKK8-F1
#
_entry.id   AF-A0ABD3ZKK8-F1
#
_cell.length_a   1.000
_cell.length_b   1.000
_cell.length_c   1.000
_cell.angle_alpha   90.00
_cell.angle_beta   90.00
_cell.angle_gamma   90.00
#
_symmetry.space_group_name_H-M   'P 1'
#
loop_
_entity.id
_entity.type
_entity.pdbx_description
1 polymer ?
#
loop_
_entity_poly.entity_id
_entity_poly.type
_entity_poly.pdbx_seq_one_letter_code
_entity_poly.pdbx_strand_id
1 'polypeptide(L)'
;MDSSLHGVACAVAQAVGVLPLALFPCFAMADNYYNPAFLSNDPSAVADLSRFEKNSSQAPGKYLVDLYLNDVLISTENINFVASTSYKSKIIPCLTSKRLGDMGVNLKAVPDLEKLPADACVSLTDSFPGARADFNIKQLRLDISLPQAALTQNARGYIPPEQWDDGINALMFNYNFTGSNSWGDNVSNNYYLNLQSNLNVGAWRVHDYSSGTYNGGGSSDSSHDWQHISTYVQRSIIPLKGELTLGDSYTPSDVFDSLGFRGIQIASDDNMLPDSLRGFAPTVRGIAKSHAKVTVKQNGYVIYQTYVSAGAFEINDLYPTSSSGDMDVEIEEADGSKSTYSVPYSAVPLLQREGRVKYAVTGGQYHSNNQDQDENEFAQATIIWGLPYGITAYGGVQHSDNYQSEALGMGVNLGDVGALSVDITQASSTLADDSQHTGQSLRFLYAKSLNSTGTNFQLMGYRYSTEGFYTLDETTYSHMSGYNTDNTQDDEQDEEPDWTDYYDLYYNKRGKIQVNISQQVGSNGSIYVTGSQQSYWNTDETDSVVQLGYSGNYHDVNYSVSWNYNKSQGQPEADQQVAINFSVPIGKWLSPGGADNSDVYSSPNNAYATYNNSTDNHGKMQQMAGLSGTLLKDNNLSYTVQQGYANKGDGTNGNASLNYQGTYGNSNIGYNYSSGYQQVDYGISGGMVAHANGITLSQPLSSTNVLIKAPGAANVDVENSTGVKTDWRGYAVVPYATTYRQNRIALDTNTLGDKVDLDNAVVNVVPSEGALVVADFKAHTGLRALVTLLYHHKPVPFGATVSRSDSENGTIVGDDGQAYMLSMPLSGDLQVQWGDDADQQCKVHYQLPESEMNKPLTQFKAECQ
;
A
#
# COMPACT_ATOMS: atom_id res chain seq x y z
N MET A 1 -1.65 35.17 27.14
CA MET A 1 -1.95 36.61 27.15
C MET A 1 -2.25 37.01 28.58
N ASP A 2 -1.49 37.99 29.06
CA ASP A 2 -1.68 38.92 30.17
C ASP A 2 -2.12 38.41 31.56
N SER A 3 -1.10 38.19 32.40
CA SER A 3 -1.17 38.29 33.85
C SER A 3 -1.33 39.76 34.27
N SER A 4 -2.53 40.15 34.71
CA SER A 4 -2.78 41.46 35.30
C SER A 4 -2.45 41.44 36.80
N LEU A 5 -1.48 42.29 37.17
CA LEU A 5 -1.21 42.69 38.55
C LEU A 5 -2.44 43.35 39.17
N HIS A 6 -2.73 43.05 40.43
CA HIS A 6 -3.36 44.01 41.36
C HIS A 6 -2.60 44.00 42.67
N GLY A 7 -2.03 45.16 43.00
CA GLY A 7 -1.28 45.40 44.23
C GLY A 7 -2.20 45.68 45.42
N VAL A 8 -1.68 45.40 46.61
CA VAL A 8 -2.18 45.98 47.85
C VAL A 8 -1.05 46.79 48.46
N ALA A 9 -1.25 48.09 48.51
CA ALA A 9 -0.36 49.05 49.14
C ALA A 9 -0.28 48.79 50.66
N CYS A 10 0.93 48.65 51.19
CA CYS A 10 1.19 48.66 52.62
C CYS A 10 1.83 50.01 52.99
N ALA A 11 1.07 50.84 53.70
CA ALA A 11 1.53 52.12 54.22
C ALA A 11 2.61 51.90 55.29
N VAL A 12 3.77 52.54 55.10
CA VAL A 12 4.86 52.56 56.08
C VAL A 12 4.60 53.69 57.06
N ALA A 13 4.27 53.35 58.31
CA ALA A 13 4.52 54.20 59.46
C ALA A 13 4.55 53.36 60.74
N GLN A 14 5.74 53.05 61.27
CA GLN A 14 6.26 53.68 62.50
C GLN A 14 7.46 52.94 63.10
N ALA A 15 8.24 53.76 63.80
CA ALA A 15 9.40 53.43 64.59
C ALA A 15 9.13 52.42 65.73
N VAL A 16 10.16 51.61 65.99
CA VAL A 16 10.66 51.12 67.30
C VAL A 16 9.62 50.68 68.35
N GLY A 17 9.62 49.38 68.69
CA GLY A 17 9.04 48.91 69.96
C GLY A 17 8.79 47.40 70.08
N VAL A 18 9.84 46.66 70.44
CA VAL A 18 9.93 45.28 70.98
C VAL A 18 8.63 44.64 71.52
N LEU A 19 8.25 43.47 70.97
CA LEU A 19 7.82 42.26 71.71
C LEU A 19 7.77 41.03 70.74
N PRO A 20 8.47 39.90 71.01
CA PRO A 20 8.38 38.72 70.16
C PRO A 20 7.25 37.81 70.65
N LEU A 21 6.11 37.80 69.97
CA LEU A 21 5.11 36.73 70.11
C LEU A 21 5.14 35.84 68.88
N ALA A 22 5.16 34.53 69.15
CA ALA A 22 5.30 33.43 68.21
C ALA A 22 4.38 33.57 66.98
N LEU A 23 4.96 33.82 65.82
CA LEU A 23 4.35 33.55 64.52
C LEU A 23 4.62 32.09 64.19
N PHE A 24 3.68 31.22 64.55
CA PHE A 24 3.52 29.95 63.83
C PHE A 24 3.04 30.31 62.42
N PRO A 25 3.75 29.92 61.34
CA PRO A 25 3.17 30.01 60.02
C PRO A 25 1.99 29.03 59.97
N CYS A 26 0.77 29.56 59.99
CA CYS A 26 -0.38 28.82 59.54
C CYS A 26 -0.13 28.54 58.06
N PHE A 27 0.22 27.31 57.72
CA PHE A 27 0.18 26.85 56.34
C PHE A 27 -1.28 26.92 55.88
N ALA A 28 -1.65 28.02 55.24
CA ALA A 28 -2.85 28.07 54.43
C ALA A 28 -2.61 27.18 53.21
N MET A 29 -3.18 25.98 53.22
CA MET A 29 -3.34 25.21 51.99
C MET A 29 -4.50 25.83 51.23
N ALA A 30 -4.17 26.60 50.20
CA ALA A 30 -5.14 27.00 49.19
C ALA A 30 -5.44 25.77 48.33
N ASP A 31 -6.66 25.25 48.40
CA ASP A 31 -7.19 24.35 47.36
C ASP A 31 -7.46 25.18 46.10
N ASN A 32 -7.35 24.59 44.91
CA ASN A 32 -7.68 25.30 43.68
C ASN A 32 -9.20 25.48 43.64
N TYR A 33 -9.69 26.71 43.56
CA TYR A 33 -11.12 26.98 43.47
C TYR A 33 -11.45 27.45 42.05
N TYR A 34 -12.29 26.71 41.34
CA TYR A 34 -12.76 27.09 40.01
C TYR A 34 -13.98 27.96 40.20
N ASN A 35 -13.80 29.28 40.10
CA ASN A 35 -14.91 30.20 40.26
C ASN A 35 -15.96 29.96 39.15
N PRO A 36 -17.16 29.47 39.49
CA PRO A 36 -18.18 29.13 38.49
C PRO A 36 -18.66 30.36 37.70
N ALA A 37 -18.42 31.57 38.22
CA ALA A 37 -18.67 32.83 37.52
C ALA A 37 -17.84 33.04 36.24
N PHE A 38 -16.79 32.23 36.00
CA PHE A 38 -16.04 32.25 34.73
C PHE A 38 -16.64 31.34 33.65
N LEU A 39 -17.54 30.43 34.02
CA LEU A 39 -18.18 29.48 33.10
C LEU A 39 -19.62 29.88 32.77
N SER A 40 -20.30 30.55 33.69
CA SER A 40 -21.65 31.06 33.49
C SER A 40 -21.86 32.37 34.24
N ASN A 41 -22.75 33.21 33.71
CA ASN A 41 -23.23 34.41 34.40
C ASN A 41 -24.08 34.08 35.64
N ASP A 42 -24.55 32.83 35.78
CA ASP A 42 -25.19 32.30 36.98
C ASP A 42 -24.36 31.17 37.60
N PRO A 43 -23.55 31.47 38.65
CA PRO A 43 -22.71 30.48 39.32
C PRO A 43 -23.48 29.33 39.98
N SER A 44 -24.78 29.51 40.26
CA SER A 44 -25.64 28.48 40.86
C SER A 44 -26.19 27.48 39.83
N ALA A 45 -26.03 27.79 38.54
CA ALA A 45 -26.41 26.95 37.41
C ALA A 45 -25.25 26.10 36.86
N VAL A 46 -24.07 26.15 37.49
CA VAL A 46 -22.91 25.34 37.13
C VAL A 46 -22.91 24.07 37.96
N ALA A 47 -22.83 22.90 37.30
CA ALA A 47 -22.76 21.60 37.98
C ALA A 47 -21.56 21.52 38.95
N ASP A 48 -21.60 20.60 39.91
CA ASP A 48 -20.57 20.46 40.95
C ASP A 48 -19.14 20.38 40.35
N LEU A 49 -18.33 21.42 40.63
CA LEU A 49 -16.95 21.54 40.19
C LEU A 49 -15.93 20.99 41.21
N SER A 50 -16.39 20.53 42.37
CA SER A 50 -15.52 20.08 43.48
C SER A 50 -14.53 18.98 43.08
N ARG A 51 -14.84 18.22 42.02
CA ARG A 51 -13.97 17.21 41.39
C ARG A 51 -12.74 17.79 40.67
N PHE A 52 -12.78 19.04 40.21
CA PHE A 52 -11.69 19.71 39.48
C PHE A 52 -10.84 20.63 40.38
N GLU A 53 -11.34 20.92 41.58
CA GLU A 53 -10.76 21.86 42.55
C GLU A 53 -9.65 21.25 43.41
N LYS A 54 -9.70 19.94 43.64
CA LYS A 54 -8.63 19.22 44.34
C LYS A 54 -7.50 18.89 43.37
N ASN A 55 -6.36 19.58 43.52
CA ASN A 55 -5.09 19.42 42.79
C ASN A 55 -5.02 18.20 41.83
N SER A 56 -5.34 18.45 40.56
CA SER A 56 -4.96 17.62 39.40
C SER A 56 -5.38 16.14 39.38
N SER A 57 -6.55 15.77 39.91
CA SER A 57 -7.12 14.45 39.59
C SER A 57 -8.27 14.58 38.60
N GLN A 58 -8.07 14.06 37.39
CA GLN A 58 -9.19 13.67 36.54
C GLN A 58 -9.91 12.47 37.15
N ALA A 59 -11.20 12.36 36.86
CA ALA A 59 -11.99 11.22 37.32
C ALA A 59 -11.42 9.92 36.72
N PRO A 60 -11.28 8.83 37.51
CA PRO A 60 -11.11 7.51 36.94
C PRO A 60 -12.24 7.22 35.96
N GLY A 61 -11.91 6.61 34.83
CA GLY A 61 -12.88 6.39 33.78
C GLY A 61 -12.24 6.00 32.46
N LYS A 62 -13.08 5.70 31.47
CA LYS A 62 -12.64 5.43 30.11
C LYS A 62 -12.55 6.74 29.34
N TYR A 63 -11.40 6.96 28.73
CA TYR A 63 -11.16 8.10 27.85
C TYR A 63 -10.74 7.58 26.49
N LEU A 64 -11.29 8.15 25.42
CA LEU A 64 -10.78 7.95 24.06
C LEU A 64 -9.45 8.70 23.95
N VAL A 65 -8.35 7.98 23.75
CA VAL A 65 -6.99 8.51 23.85
C VAL A 65 -6.13 8.02 22.70
N ASP A 66 -5.34 8.93 22.14
CA ASP A 66 -4.24 8.64 21.24
C ASP A 66 -3.05 8.10 22.05
N LEU A 67 -2.79 6.81 21.91
CA LEU A 67 -1.73 6.08 22.60
C LEU A 67 -0.42 6.18 21.82
N TYR A 68 0.59 6.80 22.42
CA TYR A 68 1.95 6.89 21.88
C TYR A 68 2.91 6.03 22.69
N LEU A 69 3.77 5.28 22.00
CA LEU A 69 4.89 4.55 22.59
C LEU A 69 6.20 5.06 21.98
N ASN A 70 7.10 5.59 22.80
CA ASN A 70 8.37 6.20 22.38
C ASN A 70 8.17 7.19 21.20
N ASP A 71 7.21 8.10 21.35
CA ASP A 71 6.81 9.12 20.37
C ASP A 71 6.18 8.59 19.06
N VAL A 72 5.86 7.29 18.97
CA VAL A 72 5.14 6.68 17.84
C VAL A 72 3.68 6.42 18.22
N LEU A 73 2.73 6.91 17.42
CA LEU A 73 1.30 6.63 17.60
C LEU A 73 1.04 5.14 17.35
N ILE A 74 0.46 4.45 18.33
CA ILE A 74 0.11 3.03 18.27
C ILE A 74 -1.37 2.85 17.90
N SER A 75 -2.27 3.60 18.54
CA SER A 75 -3.72 3.50 18.32
C SER A 75 -4.49 4.65 18.96
N THR A 76 -5.72 4.87 18.53
CA THR A 76 -6.70 5.74 19.20
C THR A 76 -7.79 4.85 19.77
N GLU A 77 -7.90 4.75 21.10
CA GLU A 77 -8.82 3.81 21.75
C GLU A 77 -9.30 4.27 23.12
N ASN A 78 -10.36 3.65 23.63
CA ASN A 78 -10.85 3.91 24.98
C ASN A 78 -9.96 3.21 26.03
N ILE A 79 -9.09 3.97 26.69
CA ILE A 79 -8.25 3.48 27.79
C ILE A 79 -8.92 3.75 29.12
N ASN A 80 -9.00 2.72 29.97
CA ASN A 80 -9.50 2.87 31.33
C ASN A 80 -8.39 3.40 32.24
N PHE A 81 -8.65 4.49 32.93
CA PHE A 81 -7.73 5.10 33.88
C PHE A 81 -8.21 4.85 35.30
N VAL A 82 -7.32 4.35 36.16
CA VAL A 82 -7.60 4.03 37.56
C VAL A 82 -6.82 4.96 38.49
N ALA A 83 -7.34 5.19 39.69
CA ALA A 83 -6.64 6.00 40.69
C ALA A 83 -5.32 5.33 41.10
N SER A 84 -4.22 6.09 41.10
CA SER A 84 -2.92 5.60 41.54
C SER A 84 -2.94 5.28 43.04
N THR A 85 -2.42 4.11 43.39
CA THR A 85 -2.20 3.70 44.79
C THR A 85 -1.00 4.40 45.44
N SER A 86 0.00 4.79 44.64
CA SER A 86 1.27 5.38 45.11
C SER A 86 1.25 6.90 45.16
N TYR A 87 0.46 7.55 44.31
CA TYR A 87 0.31 9.01 44.27
C TYR A 87 -1.17 9.37 44.38
N LYS A 88 -1.62 9.68 45.61
CA LYS A 88 -2.93 10.30 45.80
C LYS A 88 -2.97 11.56 44.92
N SER A 89 -4.00 11.67 44.07
CA SER A 89 -4.24 12.70 43.05
C SER A 89 -3.77 12.43 41.60
N LYS A 90 -3.21 11.26 41.24
CA LYS A 90 -2.94 10.91 39.81
C LYS A 90 -3.74 9.69 39.36
N ILE A 91 -4.21 9.72 38.12
CA ILE A 91 -4.73 8.54 37.42
C ILE A 91 -3.61 7.86 36.63
N ILE A 92 -3.65 6.54 36.55
CA ILE A 92 -2.72 5.72 35.76
C ILE A 92 -3.51 4.91 34.73
N PRO A 93 -2.96 4.71 33.52
CA PRO A 93 -3.61 3.87 32.53
C PRO A 93 -3.61 2.41 33.01
N CYS A 94 -4.76 1.76 32.93
CA CYS A 94 -4.87 0.33 33.16
C CYS A 94 -4.57 -0.42 31.86
N LEU A 95 -3.31 -0.84 31.69
CA LEU A 95 -2.88 -1.65 30.56
C LEU A 95 -2.69 -3.10 31.02
N THR A 96 -3.33 -4.04 30.31
CA THR A 96 -3.18 -5.47 30.59
C THR A 96 -1.86 -6.01 30.04
N SER A 97 -1.41 -7.17 30.54
CA SER A 97 -0.22 -7.85 30.01
C SER A 97 -0.36 -8.13 28.51
N LYS A 98 -1.54 -8.58 28.06
CA LYS A 98 -1.86 -8.75 26.63
C LYS A 98 -1.67 -7.44 25.87
N ARG A 99 -2.23 -6.33 26.35
CA ARG A 99 -2.12 -5.04 25.66
C ARG A 99 -0.68 -4.56 25.55
N LEU A 100 0.13 -4.76 26.60
CA LEU A 100 1.56 -4.46 26.54
C LEU A 100 2.28 -5.33 25.50
N GLY A 101 1.94 -6.62 25.41
CA GLY A 101 2.42 -7.50 24.34
C GLY A 101 2.06 -6.97 22.95
N ASP A 102 0.80 -6.57 22.75
CA ASP A 102 0.31 -6.00 21.49
C ASP A 102 1.01 -4.67 21.13
N MET A 103 1.47 -3.92 22.14
CA MET A 103 2.28 -2.70 21.96
C MET A 103 3.76 -2.99 21.67
N GLY A 104 4.17 -4.26 21.60
CA GLY A 104 5.56 -4.65 21.34
C GLY A 104 6.45 -4.66 22.58
N VAL A 105 5.89 -4.78 23.78
CA VAL A 105 6.66 -4.98 25.02
C VAL A 105 7.08 -6.44 25.13
N ASN A 106 8.36 -6.68 25.41
CA ASN A 106 8.89 -8.03 25.59
C ASN A 106 8.48 -8.59 26.96
N LEU A 107 7.30 -9.20 27.03
CA LEU A 107 6.77 -9.81 28.26
C LEU A 107 7.70 -10.91 28.82
N LYS A 108 8.47 -11.59 27.96
CA LYS A 108 9.43 -12.62 28.38
C LYS A 108 10.62 -12.04 29.17
N ALA A 109 10.89 -10.75 29.03
CA ALA A 109 11.94 -10.07 29.80
C ALA A 109 11.54 -9.87 31.28
N VAL A 110 10.25 -9.94 31.62
CA VAL A 110 9.73 -9.78 32.99
C VAL A 110 8.77 -10.94 33.32
N PRO A 111 9.30 -12.09 33.78
CA PRO A 111 8.52 -13.31 34.00
C PRO A 111 7.35 -13.17 34.99
N ASP A 112 7.36 -12.16 35.84
CA ASP A 112 6.29 -11.91 36.80
C ASP A 112 5.03 -11.31 36.16
N LEU A 113 5.12 -10.75 34.95
CA LEU A 113 3.97 -10.25 34.18
C LEU A 113 3.10 -11.38 33.61
N GLU A 114 3.68 -12.55 33.29
CA GLU A 114 2.94 -13.73 32.81
C GLU A 114 2.09 -14.37 33.91
N LYS A 115 2.40 -14.11 35.19
CA LYS A 115 1.67 -14.66 36.35
C LYS A 115 0.47 -13.81 36.77
N LEU A 116 0.33 -12.60 36.21
CA LEU A 116 -0.78 -11.71 36.52
C LEU A 116 -2.07 -12.19 35.84
N PRO A 117 -3.25 -12.02 36.47
CA PRO A 117 -4.54 -12.22 35.80
C PRO A 117 -4.63 -11.43 34.50
N ALA A 118 -5.33 -11.96 33.49
CA ALA A 118 -5.43 -11.33 32.16
C ALA A 118 -5.95 -9.88 32.20
N ASP A 119 -6.83 -9.56 33.15
CA ASP A 119 -7.45 -8.23 33.31
C ASP A 119 -6.74 -7.33 34.33
N ALA A 120 -5.60 -7.78 34.89
CA ALA A 120 -4.88 -7.00 35.88
C ALA A 120 -4.15 -5.81 35.23
N CYS A 121 -4.30 -4.63 35.82
CA CYS A 121 -3.57 -3.43 35.40
C CYS A 121 -2.08 -3.57 35.74
N VAL A 122 -1.21 -3.50 34.75
CA VAL A 122 0.24 -3.57 34.93
C VAL A 122 0.79 -2.19 35.28
N SER A 123 1.57 -2.12 36.37
CA SER A 123 2.33 -0.91 36.72
C SER A 123 3.60 -0.84 35.87
N LEU A 124 3.58 -0.01 34.82
CA LEU A 124 4.71 0.17 33.89
C LEU A 124 6.00 0.62 34.60
N THR A 125 5.89 1.58 35.50
CA THR A 125 7.02 2.17 36.23
C THR A 125 7.70 1.18 37.17
N ASP A 126 6.94 0.23 37.74
CA ASP A 126 7.48 -0.77 38.65
C ASP A 126 8.05 -1.97 37.91
N SER A 127 7.46 -2.31 36.75
CA SER A 127 7.85 -3.48 35.96
C SER A 127 9.06 -3.23 35.07
N PHE A 128 9.28 -1.98 34.63
CA PHE A 128 10.35 -1.61 33.72
C PHE A 128 11.13 -0.39 34.27
N PRO A 129 12.36 -0.59 34.78
CA PRO A 129 13.18 0.52 35.26
C PRO A 129 13.42 1.56 34.16
N GLY A 130 13.06 2.82 34.42
CA GLY A 130 13.17 3.91 33.44
C GLY A 130 11.93 4.12 32.56
N ALA A 131 10.89 3.29 32.70
CA ALA A 131 9.62 3.52 32.03
C ALA A 131 8.88 4.76 32.54
N ARG A 132 8.15 5.43 31.65
CA ARG A 132 7.27 6.55 31.97
C ARG A 132 5.94 6.39 31.26
N ALA A 133 4.87 6.86 31.89
CA ALA A 133 3.55 6.99 31.28
C ALA A 133 2.98 8.36 31.69
N ASP A 134 2.72 9.22 30.72
CA ASP A 134 2.19 10.57 30.92
C ASP A 134 0.90 10.73 30.13
N PHE A 135 -0.19 11.06 30.82
CA PHE A 135 -1.49 11.26 30.19
C PHE A 135 -1.81 12.75 30.10
N ASN A 136 -1.80 13.27 28.87
CA ASN A 136 -2.20 14.63 28.55
C ASN A 136 -3.65 14.69 28.07
N ILE A 137 -4.58 14.94 29.00
CA ILE A 137 -6.01 15.07 28.68
C ILE A 137 -6.31 16.19 27.68
N LYS A 138 -5.56 17.30 27.68
CA LYS A 138 -5.88 18.45 26.80
C LYS A 138 -5.78 18.08 25.32
N GLN A 139 -4.97 17.07 25.02
CA GLN A 139 -4.76 16.52 23.70
C GLN A 139 -5.37 15.12 23.57
N LEU A 140 -5.99 14.60 24.64
CA LEU A 140 -6.40 13.20 24.75
C LEU A 140 -5.28 12.25 24.30
N ARG A 141 -4.06 12.48 24.80
CA ARG A 141 -2.86 11.75 24.38
C ARG A 141 -2.19 11.08 25.58
N LEU A 142 -1.84 9.80 25.46
CA LEU A 142 -1.08 9.04 26.45
C LEU A 142 0.30 8.71 25.89
N ASP A 143 1.33 9.32 26.44
CA ASP A 143 2.72 9.11 26.07
C ASP A 143 3.38 8.09 27.00
N ILE A 144 3.72 6.93 26.46
CA ILE A 144 4.45 5.87 27.15
C ILE A 144 5.88 5.86 26.61
N SER A 145 6.86 5.89 27.50
CA SER A 145 8.26 5.73 27.16
C SER A 145 8.81 4.47 27.82
N LEU A 146 9.37 3.57 27.02
CA LEU A 146 9.98 2.32 27.46
C LEU A 146 11.41 2.19 26.93
N PRO A 147 12.38 1.72 27.74
CA PRO A 147 13.71 1.37 27.24
C PRO A 147 13.64 0.33 26.11
N GLN A 148 14.47 0.45 25.08
CA GLN A 148 14.45 -0.49 23.94
C GLN A 148 14.65 -1.95 24.36
N ALA A 149 15.41 -2.22 25.43
CA ALA A 149 15.59 -3.57 25.99
C ALA A 149 14.29 -4.19 26.54
N ALA A 150 13.30 -3.35 26.88
CA ALA A 150 11.97 -3.78 27.33
C ALA A 150 11.01 -4.06 26.16
N LEU A 151 11.40 -3.73 24.92
CA LEU A 151 10.61 -3.96 23.73
C LEU A 151 11.08 -5.22 23.00
N THR A 152 10.16 -5.93 22.36
CA THR A 152 10.54 -6.91 21.33
C THR A 152 11.20 -6.17 20.19
N GLN A 153 12.40 -6.60 19.79
CA GLN A 153 13.12 -6.05 18.64
C GLN A 153 12.40 -6.43 17.34
N ASN A 154 11.29 -5.74 17.08
CA ASN A 154 10.52 -5.89 15.86
C ASN A 154 10.96 -4.80 14.89
N ALA A 155 11.16 -5.17 13.63
CA ALA A 155 11.47 -4.20 12.59
C ALA A 155 10.35 -3.17 12.43
N ARG A 156 10.68 -1.95 12.00
CA ARG A 156 9.69 -0.91 11.77
C ARG A 156 8.58 -1.36 10.82
N GLY A 157 7.33 -1.07 11.16
CA GLY A 157 6.17 -1.51 10.37
C GLY A 157 5.80 -2.99 10.57
N TYR A 158 6.37 -3.65 11.58
CA TYR A 158 5.94 -4.98 11.98
C TYR A 158 4.50 -4.97 12.49
N ILE A 159 3.69 -5.89 11.97
CA ILE A 159 2.34 -6.15 12.42
C ILE A 159 2.29 -7.59 12.94
N PRO A 160 1.86 -7.83 14.18
CA PRO A 160 1.72 -9.17 14.72
C PRO A 160 0.78 -10.03 13.86
N PRO A 161 1.12 -11.31 13.58
CA PRO A 161 0.27 -12.16 12.75
C PRO A 161 -1.14 -12.38 13.28
N GLU A 162 -1.41 -12.18 14.58
CA GLU A 162 -2.78 -12.29 15.12
C GLU A 162 -3.69 -11.15 14.65
N GLN A 163 -3.13 -10.07 14.12
CA GLN A 163 -3.89 -8.96 13.55
C GLN A 163 -4.20 -9.15 12.06
N TRP A 164 -3.61 -10.18 11.41
CA TRP A 164 -3.87 -10.46 10.00
C TRP A 164 -5.26 -11.09 9.86
N ASP A 165 -6.11 -10.41 9.10
CA ASP A 165 -7.49 -10.82 8.85
C ASP A 165 -7.58 -11.60 7.52
N ASP A 166 -7.97 -12.87 7.62
CA ASP A 166 -8.25 -13.73 6.47
C ASP A 166 -9.52 -13.34 5.70
N GLY A 167 -10.25 -12.34 6.17
CA GLY A 167 -11.44 -11.83 5.51
C GLY A 167 -12.64 -12.76 5.62
N ILE A 168 -13.71 -12.35 4.95
CA ILE A 168 -14.99 -13.06 4.98
C ILE A 168 -15.09 -14.08 3.84
N ASN A 169 -16.00 -15.04 4.03
CA ASN A 169 -16.42 -15.90 2.92
C ASN A 169 -17.21 -15.07 1.91
N ALA A 170 -16.76 -15.09 0.66
CA ALA A 170 -17.38 -14.34 -0.42
C ALA A 170 -17.05 -14.98 -1.77
N LEU A 171 -17.95 -14.79 -2.74
CA LEU A 171 -17.69 -15.07 -4.14
C LEU A 171 -17.44 -13.73 -4.82
N MET A 172 -16.34 -13.63 -5.54
CA MET A 172 -15.88 -12.44 -6.24
C MET A 172 -15.73 -12.77 -7.72
N PHE A 173 -16.13 -11.85 -8.58
CA PHE A 173 -16.12 -12.04 -10.02
C PHE A 173 -15.66 -10.76 -10.68
N ASN A 174 -14.55 -10.85 -11.41
CA ASN A 174 -14.06 -9.81 -12.29
C ASN A 174 -14.46 -10.12 -13.72
N TYR A 175 -14.96 -9.10 -14.40
CA TYR A 175 -15.23 -9.16 -15.83
C TYR A 175 -14.50 -8.01 -16.52
N ASN A 176 -13.92 -8.30 -17.68
CA ASN A 176 -13.40 -7.28 -18.58
C ASN A 176 -13.78 -7.68 -20.01
N PHE A 177 -14.71 -6.92 -20.58
CA PHE A 177 -15.17 -7.08 -21.94
C PHE A 177 -14.65 -5.93 -22.79
N THR A 178 -14.04 -6.27 -23.92
CA THR A 178 -13.62 -5.29 -24.94
C THR A 178 -14.15 -5.71 -26.30
N GLY A 179 -14.55 -4.73 -27.08
CA GLY A 179 -15.02 -4.90 -28.44
C GLY A 179 -14.41 -3.85 -29.35
N SER A 180 -14.08 -4.28 -30.56
CA SER A 180 -13.56 -3.43 -31.61
C SER A 180 -14.26 -3.74 -32.92
N ASN A 181 -14.82 -2.72 -33.55
CA ASN A 181 -15.44 -2.83 -34.86
C ASN A 181 -14.71 -1.88 -35.80
N SER A 182 -14.07 -2.44 -36.83
CA SER A 182 -13.35 -1.71 -37.87
C SER A 182 -14.09 -1.81 -39.19
N TRP A 183 -14.11 -0.72 -39.95
CA TRP A 183 -14.67 -0.62 -41.29
C TRP A 183 -13.78 0.25 -42.18
N GLY A 184 -13.84 0.05 -43.49
CA GLY A 184 -12.93 0.67 -44.46
C GLY A 184 -12.49 -0.38 -45.46
N ASP A 185 -11.19 -0.45 -45.73
CA ASP A 185 -10.61 -1.40 -46.68
C ASP A 185 -10.85 -2.85 -46.25
N ASN A 186 -10.78 -3.13 -44.95
CA ASN A 186 -11.16 -4.41 -44.34
C ASN A 186 -12.19 -4.17 -43.21
N VAL A 187 -13.25 -4.98 -43.20
CA VAL A 187 -14.24 -4.99 -42.11
C VAL A 187 -13.87 -6.08 -41.13
N SER A 188 -13.66 -5.73 -39.86
CA SER A 188 -13.36 -6.68 -38.79
C SER A 188 -14.12 -6.34 -37.51
N ASN A 189 -14.53 -7.38 -36.80
CA ASN A 189 -15.23 -7.32 -35.52
C ASN A 189 -14.52 -8.28 -34.57
N ASN A 190 -13.91 -7.71 -33.53
CA ASN A 190 -13.16 -8.46 -32.54
C ASN A 190 -13.80 -8.22 -31.18
N TYR A 191 -14.14 -9.30 -30.47
CA TYR A 191 -14.67 -9.25 -29.11
C TYR A 191 -13.81 -10.13 -28.21
N TYR A 192 -13.48 -9.62 -27.04
CA TYR A 192 -12.72 -10.32 -26.03
C TYR A 192 -13.45 -10.19 -24.68
N LEU A 193 -13.62 -11.33 -24.01
CA LEU A 193 -14.17 -11.40 -22.67
C LEU A 193 -13.17 -12.10 -21.77
N ASN A 194 -12.82 -11.45 -20.67
CA ASN A 194 -11.96 -11.98 -19.62
C ASN A 194 -12.78 -12.13 -18.34
N LEU A 195 -12.81 -13.33 -17.78
CA LEU A 195 -13.53 -13.65 -16.56
C LEU A 195 -12.58 -14.23 -15.52
N GLN A 196 -12.50 -13.60 -14.34
CA GLN A 196 -11.76 -14.13 -13.20
C GLN A 196 -12.74 -14.33 -12.04
N SER A 197 -12.85 -15.57 -11.57
CA SER A 197 -13.76 -15.95 -10.50
C SER A 197 -12.95 -16.36 -9.28
N ASN A 198 -13.22 -15.72 -8.13
CA ASN A 198 -12.52 -15.99 -6.89
C ASN A 198 -13.51 -16.37 -5.78
N LEU A 199 -13.29 -17.50 -5.11
CA LEU A 199 -14.09 -17.94 -3.97
C LEU A 199 -13.23 -17.98 -2.71
N ASN A 200 -13.64 -17.20 -1.70
CA ASN A 200 -12.99 -17.17 -0.40
C ASN A 200 -13.78 -18.03 0.60
N VAL A 201 -13.09 -18.98 1.25
CA VAL A 201 -13.64 -19.79 2.34
C VAL A 201 -12.61 -19.87 3.48
N GLY A 202 -12.80 -19.09 4.53
CA GLY A 202 -11.82 -18.92 5.61
C GLY A 202 -10.52 -18.35 5.05
N ALA A 203 -9.39 -19.05 5.26
CA ALA A 203 -8.08 -18.68 4.73
C ALA A 203 -7.79 -19.26 3.32
N TRP A 204 -8.71 -20.02 2.74
CA TRP A 204 -8.55 -20.59 1.40
C TRP A 204 -9.09 -19.63 0.35
N ARG A 205 -8.35 -19.49 -0.75
CA ARG A 205 -8.76 -18.75 -1.94
C ARG A 205 -8.75 -19.70 -3.11
N VAL A 206 -9.88 -19.84 -3.79
CA VAL A 206 -9.97 -20.55 -5.06
C VAL A 206 -10.03 -19.51 -6.16
N HIS A 207 -9.17 -19.62 -7.15
CA HIS A 207 -9.10 -18.74 -8.32
C HIS A 207 -9.37 -19.54 -9.58
N ASP A 208 -10.13 -18.95 -10.49
CA ASP A 208 -10.41 -19.47 -11.82
C ASP A 208 -10.30 -18.34 -12.84
N TYR A 209 -9.64 -18.63 -13.96
CA TYR A 209 -9.42 -17.66 -15.03
C TYR A 209 -9.75 -18.28 -16.39
N SER A 210 -10.65 -17.62 -17.12
CA SER A 210 -11.03 -17.98 -18.48
C SER A 210 -11.14 -16.75 -19.37
N SER A 211 -10.96 -16.95 -20.66
CA SER A 211 -11.20 -15.92 -21.66
C SER A 211 -11.90 -16.46 -22.89
N GLY A 212 -12.79 -15.65 -23.45
CA GLY A 212 -13.43 -15.90 -24.74
C GLY A 212 -12.97 -14.88 -25.76
N THR A 213 -12.64 -15.35 -26.96
CA THR A 213 -12.37 -14.51 -28.12
C THR A 213 -13.41 -14.76 -29.21
N TYR A 214 -13.70 -13.72 -29.96
CA TYR A 214 -14.45 -13.80 -31.20
C TYR A 214 -13.79 -12.86 -32.20
N ASN A 215 -13.48 -13.35 -33.38
CA ASN A 215 -12.97 -12.55 -34.48
C ASN A 215 -13.79 -12.86 -35.73
N GLY A 216 -14.25 -11.85 -36.45
CA GLY A 216 -14.94 -12.06 -37.73
C GLY A 216 -15.22 -10.78 -38.51
N GLY A 217 -15.44 -10.86 -39.81
CA GLY A 217 -15.79 -9.72 -40.66
C GLY A 217 -15.35 -9.89 -42.10
N GLY A 218 -16.10 -9.33 -43.07
CA GLY A 218 -15.82 -9.51 -44.50
C GLY A 218 -16.24 -10.89 -45.05
N SER A 219 -15.44 -11.43 -45.98
CA SER A 219 -15.65 -12.72 -46.67
C SER A 219 -15.03 -13.93 -45.95
N SER A 220 -14.39 -13.73 -44.79
CA SER A 220 -13.70 -14.76 -44.02
C SER A 220 -14.61 -15.45 -43.00
N ASP A 221 -14.26 -16.68 -42.63
CA ASP A 221 -14.93 -17.43 -41.58
C ASP A 221 -14.73 -16.74 -40.22
N SER A 222 -15.81 -16.65 -39.44
CA SER A 222 -15.75 -16.18 -38.06
C SER A 222 -15.14 -17.24 -37.16
N SER A 223 -14.14 -16.88 -36.35
CA SER A 223 -13.60 -17.76 -35.31
C SER A 223 -14.15 -17.36 -33.94
N HIS A 224 -14.47 -18.38 -33.15
CA HIS A 224 -14.85 -18.24 -31.76
C HIS A 224 -14.09 -19.28 -30.95
N ASP A 225 -13.42 -18.82 -29.90
CA ASP A 225 -12.70 -19.70 -29.00
C ASP A 225 -13.00 -19.33 -27.54
N TRP A 226 -13.14 -20.35 -26.70
CA TRP A 226 -13.27 -20.21 -25.26
C TRP A 226 -12.16 -21.01 -24.58
N GLN A 227 -11.22 -20.28 -24.02
CA GLN A 227 -10.02 -20.86 -23.43
C GLN A 227 -10.08 -20.77 -21.90
N HIS A 228 -9.88 -21.91 -21.25
CA HIS A 228 -9.58 -21.96 -19.82
C HIS A 228 -8.08 -21.74 -19.62
N ILE A 229 -7.70 -20.79 -18.77
CA ILE A 229 -6.29 -20.38 -18.59
C ILE A 229 -5.69 -20.99 -17.33
N SER A 230 -6.39 -20.92 -16.19
CA SER A 230 -5.91 -21.52 -14.94
C SER A 230 -7.01 -21.71 -13.90
N THR A 231 -6.89 -22.78 -13.11
CA THR A 231 -7.58 -22.93 -11.82
C THR A 231 -6.57 -23.30 -10.75
N TYR A 232 -6.58 -22.58 -9.62
CA TYR A 232 -5.76 -22.93 -8.47
C TYR A 232 -6.39 -22.54 -7.15
N VAL A 233 -5.91 -23.18 -6.09
CA VAL A 233 -6.28 -22.92 -4.71
C VAL A 233 -5.03 -22.50 -3.95
N GLN A 234 -5.09 -21.35 -3.29
CA GLN A 234 -3.98 -20.83 -2.49
C GLN A 234 -4.38 -20.65 -1.02
N ARG A 235 -3.37 -20.75 -0.14
CA ARG A 235 -3.49 -20.48 1.28
C ARG A 235 -2.16 -20.04 1.89
N SER A 236 -2.20 -18.94 2.63
CA SER A 236 -1.10 -18.47 3.46
C SER A 236 -0.85 -19.40 4.65
N ILE A 237 0.41 -19.83 4.83
CA ILE A 237 0.89 -20.63 5.97
C ILE A 237 1.79 -19.75 6.84
N ILE A 238 1.14 -18.99 7.73
CA ILE A 238 1.76 -17.96 8.59
C ILE A 238 3.03 -18.46 9.33
N PRO A 239 3.05 -19.66 9.98
CA PRO A 239 4.25 -20.11 10.70
C PRO A 239 5.47 -20.33 9.82
N LEU A 240 5.26 -20.62 8.53
CA LEU A 240 6.32 -20.84 7.54
C LEU A 240 6.67 -19.56 6.76
N LYS A 241 5.94 -18.46 7.00
CA LYS A 241 5.99 -17.24 6.20
C LYS A 241 5.95 -17.52 4.71
N GLY A 242 5.05 -18.41 4.31
CA GLY A 242 4.97 -18.91 2.94
C GLY A 242 3.54 -19.16 2.51
N GLU A 243 3.37 -19.35 1.22
CA GLU A 243 2.12 -19.61 0.54
C GLU A 243 2.12 -21.04 -0.01
N LEU A 244 1.01 -21.75 0.22
CA LEU A 244 0.71 -23.05 -0.38
C LEU A 244 -0.20 -22.81 -1.59
N THR A 245 0.21 -23.30 -2.76
CA THR A 245 -0.56 -23.23 -4.01
C THR A 245 -0.80 -24.64 -4.56
N LEU A 246 -2.06 -24.93 -4.93
CA LEU A 246 -2.52 -26.21 -5.46
C LEU A 246 -3.25 -25.97 -6.79
N GLY A 247 -2.81 -26.56 -7.89
CA GLY A 247 -3.38 -26.35 -9.23
C GLY A 247 -2.40 -25.66 -10.16
N ASP A 248 -2.91 -24.79 -11.02
CA ASP A 248 -2.14 -24.10 -12.07
C ASP A 248 -1.40 -22.88 -11.54
N SER A 249 -0.07 -22.84 -11.68
CA SER A 249 0.74 -21.69 -11.28
C SER A 249 2.10 -21.69 -11.97
N TYR A 250 3.01 -20.82 -11.52
CA TYR A 250 4.37 -20.68 -12.05
C TYR A 250 5.42 -20.86 -10.95
N THR A 251 6.58 -21.42 -11.31
CA THR A 251 7.72 -21.50 -10.39
C THR A 251 8.45 -20.16 -10.27
N PRO A 252 9.05 -19.83 -9.11
CA PRO A 252 9.87 -18.62 -8.98
C PRO A 252 11.12 -18.67 -9.87
N SER A 253 11.44 -17.56 -10.55
CA SER A 253 12.53 -17.46 -11.52
C SER A 253 13.86 -16.95 -10.96
N ASP A 254 14.11 -17.12 -9.65
CA ASP A 254 15.32 -16.61 -9.02
C ASP A 254 16.57 -17.41 -9.46
N VAL A 255 16.46 -18.74 -9.42
CA VAL A 255 17.58 -19.68 -9.69
C VAL A 255 17.47 -20.28 -11.09
N PHE A 256 16.32 -20.87 -11.41
CA PHE A 256 16.02 -21.44 -12.72
C PHE A 256 15.05 -20.52 -13.49
N ASP A 257 14.83 -20.81 -14.77
CA ASP A 257 13.82 -20.10 -15.56
C ASP A 257 12.40 -20.48 -15.06
N SER A 258 11.43 -19.56 -15.18
CA SER A 258 10.05 -19.76 -14.70
C SER A 258 9.34 -20.83 -15.52
N LEU A 259 8.68 -21.77 -14.86
CA LEU A 259 7.94 -22.87 -15.50
C LEU A 259 6.48 -22.82 -15.09
N GLY A 260 5.58 -22.93 -16.06
CA GLY A 260 4.17 -23.21 -15.79
C GLY A 260 4.01 -24.64 -15.28
N PHE A 261 3.17 -24.83 -14.27
CA PHE A 261 2.93 -26.16 -13.72
C PHE A 261 1.50 -26.32 -13.22
N ARG A 262 1.03 -27.56 -13.26
CA ARG A 262 -0.17 -28.03 -12.55
C ARG A 262 0.26 -28.97 -11.43
N GLY A 263 0.11 -28.55 -10.17
CA GLY A 263 0.62 -29.34 -9.05
C GLY A 263 0.54 -28.66 -7.69
N ILE A 264 1.58 -28.85 -6.88
CA ILE A 264 1.68 -28.33 -5.51
C ILE A 264 2.95 -27.50 -5.38
N GLN A 265 2.84 -26.31 -4.82
CA GLN A 265 3.97 -25.46 -4.46
C GLN A 265 3.83 -24.93 -3.03
N ILE A 266 4.96 -24.91 -2.30
CA ILE A 266 5.11 -24.12 -1.08
C ILE A 266 6.30 -23.20 -1.28
N ALA A 267 6.06 -21.89 -1.24
CA ALA A 267 7.07 -20.86 -1.41
C ALA A 267 7.02 -19.82 -0.30
N SER A 268 8.17 -19.28 0.11
CA SER A 268 8.21 -18.14 1.03
C SER A 268 7.59 -16.90 0.38
N ASP A 269 6.76 -16.17 1.14
CA ASP A 269 6.11 -14.95 0.68
C ASP A 269 6.77 -13.72 1.33
N ASP A 270 7.40 -12.90 0.48
CA ASP A 270 8.05 -11.66 0.90
C ASP A 270 7.05 -10.61 1.42
N ASN A 271 5.77 -10.75 1.06
CA ASN A 271 4.76 -9.80 1.48
C ASN A 271 4.48 -9.86 2.98
N MET A 272 4.63 -11.05 3.58
CA MET A 272 4.53 -11.28 5.02
C MET A 272 5.63 -10.62 5.85
N LEU A 273 6.73 -10.20 5.22
CA LEU A 273 7.79 -9.43 5.89
C LEU A 273 7.44 -7.93 5.88
N PRO A 274 7.73 -7.18 6.96
CA PRO A 274 7.63 -5.72 6.98
C PRO A 274 8.43 -5.06 5.85
N ASP A 275 7.99 -3.90 5.35
CA ASP A 275 8.64 -3.22 4.22
C ASP A 275 10.10 -2.85 4.52
N SER A 276 10.39 -2.59 5.78
CA SER A 276 11.72 -2.36 6.32
C SER A 276 12.64 -3.57 6.26
N LEU A 277 12.13 -4.78 6.01
CA LEU A 277 12.88 -6.04 5.87
C LEU A 277 12.83 -6.64 4.45
N ARG A 278 12.03 -6.05 3.55
CA ARG A 278 11.98 -6.46 2.15
C ARG A 278 13.27 -6.08 1.42
N GLY A 279 13.62 -6.89 0.41
CA GLY A 279 14.86 -6.73 -0.37
C GLY A 279 16.14 -6.81 0.48
N PHE A 280 17.28 -6.52 -0.14
CA PHE A 280 18.59 -6.43 0.53
C PHE A 280 18.87 -5.00 1.00
N ALA A 281 19.23 -4.83 2.26
CA ALA A 281 19.88 -3.64 2.79
C ALA A 281 21.03 -4.06 3.72
N PRO A 282 22.20 -3.38 3.71
CA PRO A 282 23.30 -3.68 4.62
C PRO A 282 22.88 -3.50 6.08
N THR A 283 23.35 -4.39 6.95
CA THR A 283 23.18 -4.21 8.41
C THR A 283 24.25 -3.25 8.92
N VAL A 284 23.82 -2.14 9.51
CA VAL A 284 24.72 -1.15 10.10
C VAL A 284 25.11 -1.62 11.50
N ARG A 285 26.41 -1.84 11.74
CA ARG A 285 26.96 -2.29 13.03
C ARG A 285 27.90 -1.23 13.59
N GLY A 286 27.81 -0.94 14.88
CA GLY A 286 28.68 0.03 15.54
C GLY A 286 28.80 -0.19 17.05
N ILE A 287 29.65 0.60 17.70
CA ILE A 287 29.79 0.61 19.16
C ILE A 287 29.62 2.06 19.63
N ALA A 288 28.63 2.30 20.49
CA ALA A 288 28.42 3.56 21.18
C ALA A 288 29.15 3.54 22.53
N LYS A 289 29.89 4.60 22.85
CA LYS A 289 30.61 4.74 24.13
C LYS A 289 29.69 5.15 25.28
N SER A 290 28.57 5.80 24.95
CA SER A 290 27.57 6.33 25.87
C SER A 290 26.15 6.13 25.33
N HIS A 291 25.15 6.77 25.93
CA HIS A 291 23.80 6.84 25.35
C HIS A 291 23.83 7.78 24.14
N ALA A 292 24.00 7.21 22.96
CA ALA A 292 24.33 7.94 21.73
C ALA A 292 23.14 8.05 20.77
N LYS A 293 23.10 9.14 20.01
CA LYS A 293 22.17 9.33 18.89
C LYS A 293 22.84 8.82 17.62
N VAL A 294 22.26 7.80 16.99
CA VAL A 294 22.73 7.23 15.72
C VAL A 294 21.86 7.77 14.60
N THR A 295 22.49 8.41 13.62
CA THR A 295 21.85 9.00 12.44
C THR A 295 22.44 8.35 11.19
N VAL A 296 21.60 7.76 10.34
CA VAL A 296 22.00 7.26 9.02
C VAL A 296 21.49 8.21 7.97
N LYS A 297 22.40 8.70 7.13
CA LYS A 297 22.12 9.58 6.01
C LYS A 297 22.38 8.84 4.70
N GLN A 298 21.63 9.14 3.67
CA GLN A 298 21.86 8.64 2.32
C GLN A 298 21.60 9.77 1.33
N ASN A 299 22.55 10.00 0.42
CA ASN A 299 22.52 11.15 -0.48
C ASN A 299 22.30 12.50 0.24
N GLY A 300 22.87 12.66 1.45
CA GLY A 300 22.74 13.85 2.29
C GLY A 300 21.45 13.97 3.10
N TYR A 301 20.44 13.14 2.85
CA TYR A 301 19.18 13.14 3.59
C TYR A 301 19.23 12.16 4.77
N VAL A 302 18.67 12.52 5.93
CA VAL A 302 18.54 11.60 7.06
C VAL A 302 17.45 10.57 6.73
N ILE A 303 17.85 9.30 6.59
CA ILE A 303 16.93 8.19 6.29
C ILE A 303 16.55 7.39 7.55
N TYR A 304 17.38 7.46 8.59
CA TYR A 304 17.14 6.79 9.86
C TYR A 304 17.77 7.57 11.00
N GLN A 305 17.09 7.66 12.14
CA GLN A 305 17.64 8.23 13.36
C GLN A 305 17.06 7.48 14.56
N THR A 306 17.92 7.06 15.48
CA THR A 306 17.51 6.42 16.74
C THR A 306 18.48 6.74 17.86
N TYR A 307 18.10 6.44 19.10
CA TYR A 307 18.99 6.48 20.27
C TYR A 307 19.34 5.05 20.69
N VAL A 308 20.62 4.82 20.97
CA VAL A 308 21.15 3.52 21.41
C VAL A 308 21.80 3.65 22.78
N SER A 309 21.74 2.58 23.57
CA SER A 309 22.46 2.50 24.84
C SER A 309 23.97 2.32 24.62
N ALA A 310 24.78 2.58 25.65
CA ALA A 310 26.21 2.34 25.59
C ALA A 310 26.51 0.86 25.34
N GLY A 311 27.35 0.56 24.34
CA GLY A 311 27.67 -0.79 23.90
C GLY A 311 27.56 -0.98 22.39
N ALA A 312 27.68 -2.23 21.94
CA ALA A 312 27.49 -2.58 20.55
C ALA A 312 26.01 -2.46 20.16
N PHE A 313 25.75 -1.97 18.95
CA PHE A 313 24.41 -1.90 18.38
C PHE A 313 24.42 -2.42 16.93
N GLU A 314 23.26 -2.87 16.48
CA GLU A 314 23.00 -3.19 15.08
C GLU A 314 21.67 -2.57 14.63
N ILE A 315 21.61 -2.14 13.38
CA ILE A 315 20.41 -1.64 12.71
C ILE A 315 20.23 -2.47 11.45
N ASN A 316 19.17 -3.27 11.40
CA ASN A 316 18.88 -4.24 10.35
C ASN A 316 17.53 -4.02 9.64
N ASP A 317 16.81 -2.93 9.98
CA ASP A 317 15.46 -2.58 9.51
C ASP A 317 15.45 -1.31 8.62
N LEU A 318 16.50 -1.12 7.81
CA LEU A 318 16.57 -0.05 6.81
C LEU A 318 15.77 -0.40 5.56
N TYR A 319 15.07 0.55 4.95
CA TYR A 319 14.41 0.34 3.67
C TYR A 319 15.42 0.06 2.53
N PRO A 320 15.09 -0.81 1.56
CA PRO A 320 16.01 -1.19 0.50
C PRO A 320 16.13 -0.11 -0.60
N THR A 321 16.99 0.87 -0.39
CA THR A 321 17.25 2.00 -1.32
C THR A 321 18.57 1.84 -2.10
N SER A 322 18.76 0.70 -2.75
CA SER A 322 20.05 0.32 -3.38
C SER A 322 20.52 1.25 -4.49
N SER A 323 19.60 1.97 -5.14
CA SER A 323 19.92 2.97 -6.17
C SER A 323 20.29 4.33 -5.60
N SER A 324 20.05 4.57 -4.31
CA SER A 324 20.34 5.85 -3.63
C SER A 324 21.76 5.98 -3.08
N GLY A 325 22.65 5.02 -3.39
CA GLY A 325 24.09 5.03 -3.09
C GLY A 325 24.45 4.79 -1.62
N ASP A 326 25.67 5.17 -1.23
CA ASP A 326 26.25 4.81 0.06
C ASP A 326 25.58 5.51 1.25
N MET A 327 25.63 4.89 2.43
CA MET A 327 25.03 5.40 3.66
C MET A 327 26.08 5.98 4.60
N ASP A 328 25.90 7.22 5.03
CA ASP A 328 26.76 7.85 6.04
C ASP A 328 26.14 7.71 7.43
N VAL A 329 26.85 7.00 8.31
CA VAL A 329 26.43 6.77 9.70
C VAL A 329 27.16 7.75 10.60
N GLU A 330 26.40 8.52 11.37
CA GLU A 330 26.87 9.48 12.37
C GLU A 330 26.40 9.04 13.76
N ILE A 331 27.34 8.77 14.66
CA ILE A 331 27.09 8.46 16.07
C ILE A 331 27.49 9.68 16.89
N GLU A 332 26.51 10.37 17.46
CA GLU A 332 26.68 11.51 18.36
C GLU A 332 26.53 11.03 19.82
N GLU A 333 27.64 11.02 20.56
CA GLU A 333 27.71 10.60 21.95
C GLU A 333 27.08 11.65 22.89
N ALA A 334 26.80 11.27 24.14
CA ALA A 334 26.17 12.15 25.13
C ALA A 334 27.02 13.40 25.49
N ASP A 335 28.34 13.35 25.25
CA ASP A 335 29.26 14.48 25.42
C ASP A 335 29.30 15.42 24.20
N GLY A 336 28.52 15.11 23.15
CA GLY A 336 28.48 15.85 21.89
C GLY A 336 29.57 15.46 20.89
N SER A 337 30.46 14.53 21.21
CA SER A 337 31.44 14.02 20.26
C SER A 337 30.75 13.21 19.17
N LYS A 338 31.20 13.38 17.91
CA LYS A 338 30.63 12.71 16.74
C LYS A 338 31.65 11.80 16.11
N SER A 339 31.24 10.57 15.81
CA SER A 339 31.99 9.64 14.96
C SER A 339 31.18 9.34 13.70
N THR A 340 31.83 9.42 12.54
CA THR A 340 31.19 9.19 11.25
C THR A 340 31.92 8.12 10.46
N TYR A 341 31.18 7.24 9.81
CA TYR A 341 31.72 6.26 8.87
C TYR A 341 30.69 5.99 7.76
N SER A 342 31.15 5.57 6.59
CA SER A 342 30.28 5.27 5.45
C SER A 342 30.12 3.76 5.29
N VAL A 343 28.90 3.31 4.99
CA VAL A 343 28.52 1.94 4.70
C VAL A 343 28.12 1.88 3.22
N PRO A 344 28.97 1.31 2.36
CA PRO A 344 28.67 1.30 0.94
C PRO A 344 27.49 0.39 0.63
N TYR A 345 26.63 0.82 -0.30
CA TYR A 345 25.39 0.10 -0.60
C TYR A 345 25.21 -0.09 -2.10
N SER A 346 25.15 -1.35 -2.50
CA SER A 346 24.73 -1.80 -3.81
C SER A 346 24.03 -3.15 -3.67
N ALA A 347 23.10 -3.47 -4.55
CA ALA A 347 22.35 -4.73 -4.48
C ALA A 347 22.06 -5.29 -5.86
N VAL A 348 22.30 -6.59 -6.04
CA VAL A 348 21.73 -7.37 -7.14
C VAL A 348 20.47 -8.08 -6.65
N PRO A 349 19.50 -8.42 -7.52
CA PRO A 349 18.19 -8.95 -7.11
C PRO A 349 18.25 -10.20 -6.21
N LEU A 350 19.30 -11.01 -6.32
CA LEU A 350 19.47 -12.25 -5.56
C LEU A 350 19.99 -12.06 -4.13
N LEU A 351 20.50 -10.88 -3.77
CA LEU A 351 21.00 -10.66 -2.41
C LEU A 351 19.86 -10.70 -1.38
N GLN A 352 20.13 -11.36 -0.26
CA GLN A 352 19.22 -11.48 0.87
C GLN A 352 19.86 -10.86 2.11
N ARG A 353 19.02 -10.29 2.99
CA ARG A 353 19.49 -9.80 4.28
C ARG A 353 20.04 -10.93 5.15
N GLU A 354 20.99 -10.59 6.01
CA GLU A 354 21.55 -11.52 6.98
C GLU A 354 20.43 -12.22 7.78
N GLY A 355 20.45 -13.55 7.81
CA GLY A 355 19.47 -14.38 8.50
C GLY A 355 18.18 -14.67 7.72
N ARG A 356 17.95 -14.02 6.57
CA ARG A 356 16.76 -14.26 5.74
C ARG A 356 16.94 -15.51 4.89
N VAL A 357 15.91 -16.34 4.85
CA VAL A 357 15.82 -17.53 3.99
C VAL A 357 14.61 -17.37 3.08
N LYS A 358 14.85 -17.39 1.76
CA LYS A 358 13.82 -17.50 0.73
C LYS A 358 13.87 -18.93 0.17
N TYR A 359 12.74 -19.57 0.01
CA TYR A 359 12.66 -20.96 -0.45
C TYR A 359 11.44 -21.18 -1.33
N ALA A 360 11.52 -22.16 -2.22
CA ALA A 360 10.37 -22.67 -2.94
C ALA A 360 10.54 -24.16 -3.22
N VAL A 361 9.48 -24.94 -2.99
CA VAL A 361 9.41 -26.37 -3.32
C VAL A 361 8.17 -26.58 -4.16
N THR A 362 8.35 -27.09 -5.38
CA THR A 362 7.28 -27.35 -6.35
C THR A 362 7.35 -28.79 -6.82
N GLY A 363 6.20 -29.44 -6.98
CA GLY A 363 6.08 -30.73 -7.64
C GLY A 363 4.77 -30.81 -8.39
N GLY A 364 4.82 -31.27 -9.64
CA GLY A 364 3.65 -31.29 -10.51
C GLY A 364 3.99 -31.68 -11.93
N GLN A 365 3.06 -31.44 -12.84
CA GLN A 365 3.25 -31.61 -14.27
C GLN A 365 3.59 -30.26 -14.88
N TYR A 366 4.55 -30.23 -15.80
CA TYR A 366 4.80 -29.08 -16.65
C TYR A 366 3.53 -28.74 -17.43
N HIS A 367 3.18 -27.46 -17.47
CA HIS A 367 1.97 -27.01 -18.14
C HIS A 367 2.28 -25.77 -18.98
N SER A 368 2.03 -25.88 -20.29
CA SER A 368 2.10 -24.78 -21.24
C SER A 368 0.88 -24.82 -22.15
N ASN A 369 0.63 -23.72 -22.86
CA ASN A 369 -0.42 -23.65 -23.88
C ASN A 369 0.09 -24.08 -25.26
N ASN A 370 1.29 -24.66 -25.34
CA ASN A 370 1.89 -25.12 -26.59
C ASN A 370 1.60 -26.61 -26.77
N GLN A 371 0.91 -26.98 -27.85
CA GLN A 371 0.58 -28.38 -28.14
C GLN A 371 1.81 -29.23 -28.52
N ASP A 372 2.90 -28.59 -28.93
CA ASP A 372 4.18 -29.23 -29.25
C ASP A 372 5.03 -29.54 -28.01
N GLN A 373 4.50 -29.34 -26.79
CA GLN A 373 5.18 -29.65 -25.54
C GLN A 373 4.42 -30.69 -24.71
N ASP A 374 5.16 -31.69 -24.23
CA ASP A 374 4.67 -32.76 -23.38
C ASP A 374 4.50 -32.30 -21.92
N GLU A 375 3.42 -32.74 -21.27
CA GLU A 375 3.13 -32.48 -19.85
C GLU A 375 3.95 -33.37 -18.90
N ASN A 376 5.28 -33.20 -18.90
CA ASN A 376 6.18 -34.03 -18.11
C ASN A 376 6.09 -33.74 -16.60
N GLU A 377 6.15 -34.79 -15.77
CA GLU A 377 6.23 -34.64 -14.32
C GLU A 377 7.61 -34.09 -13.91
N PHE A 378 7.62 -33.15 -12.96
CA PHE A 378 8.85 -32.60 -12.43
C PHE A 378 8.76 -32.24 -10.95
N ALA A 379 9.92 -32.16 -10.31
CA ALA A 379 10.10 -31.60 -8.98
C ALA A 379 11.21 -30.54 -9.02
N GLN A 380 10.97 -29.42 -8.34
CA GLN A 380 11.92 -28.32 -8.23
C GLN A 380 12.01 -27.86 -6.77
N ALA A 381 13.23 -27.66 -6.29
CA ALA A 381 13.47 -27.04 -4.99
C ALA A 381 14.56 -25.97 -5.10
N THR A 382 14.31 -24.79 -4.56
CA THR A 382 15.27 -23.68 -4.53
C THR A 382 15.38 -23.10 -3.12
N ILE A 383 16.59 -22.65 -2.76
CA ILE A 383 16.87 -22.00 -1.49
C ILE A 383 17.86 -20.85 -1.69
N ILE A 384 17.60 -19.73 -1.04
CA ILE A 384 18.44 -18.52 -1.05
C ILE A 384 18.59 -18.07 0.40
N TRP A 385 19.83 -17.98 0.89
CA TRP A 385 20.13 -17.69 2.28
C TRP A 385 21.08 -16.51 2.40
N GLY A 386 20.63 -15.46 3.07
CA GLY A 386 21.45 -14.31 3.44
C GLY A 386 22.35 -14.64 4.63
N LEU A 387 23.66 -14.65 4.38
CA LEU A 387 24.73 -14.91 5.34
C LEU A 387 25.30 -13.59 5.88
N PRO A 388 26.10 -13.63 6.96
CA PRO A 388 26.79 -12.45 7.46
C PRO A 388 27.70 -11.77 6.42
N TYR A 389 28.02 -10.51 6.66
CA TYR A 389 28.92 -9.70 5.82
C TYR A 389 28.41 -9.42 4.39
N GLY A 390 27.08 -9.43 4.19
CA GLY A 390 26.48 -9.13 2.90
C GLY A 390 26.69 -10.22 1.85
N ILE A 391 26.94 -11.46 2.31
CA ILE A 391 27.05 -12.64 1.46
C ILE A 391 25.68 -13.28 1.35
N THR A 392 25.34 -13.83 0.19
CA THR A 392 24.12 -14.62 -0.02
C THR A 392 24.50 -15.88 -0.78
N ALA A 393 24.23 -17.04 -0.20
CA ALA A 393 24.42 -18.32 -0.87
C ALA A 393 23.06 -18.82 -1.37
N TYR A 394 23.02 -19.37 -2.57
CA TYR A 394 21.79 -19.91 -3.12
C TYR A 394 22.05 -21.09 -4.04
N GLY A 395 21.01 -21.87 -4.27
CA GLY A 395 21.05 -23.00 -5.17
C GLY A 395 19.69 -23.64 -5.33
N GLY A 396 19.65 -24.66 -6.17
CA GLY A 396 18.44 -25.41 -6.39
C GLY A 396 18.69 -26.66 -7.18
N VAL A 397 17.66 -27.50 -7.22
CA VAL A 397 17.61 -28.72 -8.02
C VAL A 397 16.30 -28.77 -8.81
N GLN A 398 16.38 -29.27 -10.03
CA GLN A 398 15.24 -29.62 -10.88
C GLN A 398 15.41 -31.06 -11.34
N HIS A 399 14.33 -31.83 -11.31
CA HIS A 399 14.31 -33.23 -11.71
C HIS A 399 13.03 -33.56 -12.47
N SER A 400 13.17 -34.20 -13.60
CA SER A 400 12.14 -34.81 -14.44
C SER A 400 12.74 -36.07 -15.10
N ASP A 401 11.92 -36.89 -15.77
CA ASP A 401 12.39 -38.13 -16.39
C ASP A 401 13.48 -37.88 -17.44
N ASN A 402 13.33 -36.84 -18.26
CA ASN A 402 14.25 -36.49 -19.34
C ASN A 402 15.22 -35.35 -18.98
N TYR A 403 15.21 -34.87 -17.74
CA TYR A 403 15.98 -33.68 -17.37
C TYR A 403 16.39 -33.64 -15.89
N GLN A 404 17.65 -33.35 -15.64
CA GLN A 404 18.18 -33.15 -14.30
C GLN A 404 19.08 -31.92 -14.28
N SER A 405 18.90 -31.04 -13.29
CA SER A 405 19.69 -29.82 -13.19
C SER A 405 19.98 -29.43 -11.76
N GLU A 406 21.19 -28.95 -11.52
CA GLU A 406 21.70 -28.51 -10.24
C GLU A 406 22.32 -27.13 -10.40
N ALA A 407 21.88 -26.17 -9.58
CA ALA A 407 22.40 -24.82 -9.59
C ALA A 407 23.03 -24.46 -8.25
N LEU A 408 24.18 -23.78 -8.31
CA LEU A 408 24.88 -23.25 -7.14
C LEU A 408 25.39 -21.84 -7.44
N GLY A 409 25.09 -20.91 -6.54
CA GLY A 409 25.47 -19.52 -6.71
C GLY A 409 25.79 -18.80 -5.41
N MET A 410 26.51 -17.70 -5.55
CA MET A 410 26.89 -16.81 -4.47
C MET A 410 26.80 -15.36 -4.93
N GLY A 411 26.11 -14.55 -4.13
CA GLY A 411 26.08 -13.11 -4.21
C GLY A 411 26.88 -12.48 -3.08
N VAL A 412 27.52 -11.35 -3.35
CA VAL A 412 28.24 -10.56 -2.37
C VAL A 412 28.07 -9.07 -2.65
N ASN A 413 27.75 -8.30 -1.60
CA ASN A 413 27.92 -6.86 -1.62
C ASN A 413 29.39 -6.51 -1.32
N LEU A 414 30.16 -6.15 -2.35
CA LEU A 414 31.58 -5.76 -2.26
C LEU A 414 31.76 -4.29 -1.85
N GLY A 415 30.68 -3.61 -1.51
CA GLY A 415 30.69 -2.24 -1.04
C GLY A 415 31.02 -1.23 -2.14
N ASP A 416 32.19 -0.58 -2.03
CA ASP A 416 32.60 0.49 -2.97
C ASP A 416 32.68 0.00 -4.42
N VAL A 417 33.01 -1.29 -4.61
CA VAL A 417 33.09 -1.92 -5.94
C VAL A 417 31.70 -2.23 -6.51
N GLY A 418 30.67 -2.36 -5.67
CA GLY A 418 29.30 -2.74 -6.06
C GLY A 418 28.86 -4.09 -5.53
N ALA A 419 27.75 -4.60 -6.04
CA ALA A 419 27.24 -5.93 -5.74
C ALA A 419 27.48 -6.87 -6.92
N LEU A 420 27.93 -8.09 -6.64
CA LEU A 420 28.22 -9.12 -7.62
C LEU A 420 27.47 -10.39 -7.24
N SER A 421 26.90 -11.10 -8.22
CA SER A 421 26.38 -12.45 -8.06
C SER A 421 26.86 -13.33 -9.21
N VAL A 422 27.27 -14.55 -8.86
CA VAL A 422 27.72 -15.56 -9.82
C VAL A 422 27.04 -16.88 -9.48
N ASP A 423 26.46 -17.52 -10.50
CA ASP A 423 25.92 -18.87 -10.38
C ASP A 423 26.29 -19.74 -11.57
N ILE A 424 26.45 -21.02 -11.28
CA ILE A 424 26.65 -22.07 -12.27
C ILE A 424 25.50 -23.08 -12.15
N THR A 425 24.94 -23.44 -13.29
CA THR A 425 23.90 -24.46 -13.43
C THR A 425 24.45 -25.59 -14.30
N GLN A 426 24.47 -26.81 -13.77
CA GLN A 426 24.79 -28.02 -14.50
C GLN A 426 23.48 -28.69 -14.91
N ALA A 427 23.32 -29.04 -16.19
CA ALA A 427 22.14 -29.75 -16.68
C ALA A 427 22.54 -31.01 -17.45
N SER A 428 21.73 -32.06 -17.30
CA SER A 428 21.72 -33.26 -18.13
C SER A 428 20.33 -33.39 -18.73
N SER A 429 20.24 -33.41 -20.05
CA SER A 429 18.98 -33.37 -20.79
C SER A 429 18.91 -34.50 -21.81
N THR A 430 17.70 -35.01 -22.05
CA THR A 430 17.36 -35.86 -23.19
C THR A 430 16.37 -35.07 -24.05
N LEU A 431 16.69 -34.86 -25.32
CA LEU A 431 15.86 -34.09 -26.26
C LEU A 431 14.83 -34.99 -26.96
N ALA A 432 13.97 -34.38 -27.78
CA ALA A 432 12.91 -35.03 -28.54
C ALA A 432 13.38 -36.18 -29.46
N ASP A 433 14.65 -36.14 -29.89
CA ASP A 433 15.27 -37.17 -30.74
C ASP A 433 15.98 -38.29 -29.95
N ASP A 434 15.70 -38.40 -28.65
CA ASP A 434 16.35 -39.30 -27.68
C ASP A 434 17.86 -39.04 -27.50
N SER A 435 18.40 -37.92 -28.01
CA SER A 435 19.81 -37.57 -27.82
C SER A 435 20.07 -37.04 -26.41
N GLN A 436 21.16 -37.52 -25.78
CA GLN A 436 21.56 -37.10 -24.44
C GLN A 436 22.63 -36.02 -24.51
N HIS A 437 22.40 -34.92 -23.79
CA HIS A 437 23.29 -33.78 -23.70
C HIS A 437 23.65 -33.47 -22.26
N THR A 438 24.84 -32.91 -22.08
CA THR A 438 25.29 -32.42 -20.78
C THR A 438 25.92 -31.07 -20.98
N GLY A 439 25.50 -30.09 -20.18
CA GLY A 439 25.94 -28.72 -20.34
C GLY A 439 25.96 -27.93 -19.04
N GLN A 440 26.61 -26.78 -19.12
CA GLN A 440 26.76 -25.83 -18.03
C GLN A 440 26.32 -24.44 -18.49
N SER A 441 25.66 -23.71 -17.60
CA SER A 441 25.35 -22.29 -17.78
C SER A 441 25.92 -21.50 -16.62
N LEU A 442 26.67 -20.44 -16.93
CA LEU A 442 27.30 -19.54 -15.98
C LEU A 442 26.66 -18.16 -16.11
N ARG A 443 26.13 -17.63 -15.01
CA ARG A 443 25.47 -16.33 -14.96
C ARG A 443 26.21 -15.39 -14.02
N PHE A 444 26.47 -14.18 -14.50
CA PHE A 444 27.07 -13.08 -13.77
C PHE A 444 26.08 -11.91 -13.72
N LEU A 445 25.85 -11.37 -12.52
CA LEU A 445 25.06 -10.16 -12.32
C LEU A 445 25.86 -9.15 -11.52
N TYR A 446 25.88 -7.91 -11.97
CA TYR A 446 26.56 -6.80 -11.31
C TYR A 446 25.66 -5.57 -11.22
N ALA A 447 25.73 -4.86 -10.10
CA ALA A 447 25.02 -3.60 -9.89
C ALA A 447 25.86 -2.63 -9.05
N LYS A 448 25.82 -1.33 -9.39
CA LYS A 448 26.49 -0.26 -8.63
C LYS A 448 25.82 1.08 -8.88
N SER A 449 25.55 1.81 -7.81
CA SER A 449 25.19 3.24 -7.88
C SER A 449 26.40 4.11 -7.52
N LEU A 450 26.70 5.10 -8.36
CA LEU A 450 27.76 6.10 -8.23
C LEU A 450 27.12 7.50 -8.15
N ASN A 451 26.64 7.87 -6.96
CA ASN A 451 25.96 9.14 -6.75
C ASN A 451 26.84 10.37 -7.06
N SER A 452 28.15 10.29 -6.82
CA SER A 452 29.07 11.41 -7.02
C SER A 452 29.13 11.86 -8.49
N THR A 453 28.97 10.93 -9.42
CA THR A 453 28.88 11.20 -10.87
C THR A 453 27.44 11.20 -11.37
N GLY A 454 26.46 10.80 -10.55
CA GLY A 454 25.07 10.60 -10.96
C GLY A 454 24.85 9.36 -11.85
N THR A 455 25.79 8.41 -11.86
CA THR A 455 25.73 7.20 -12.69
C THR A 455 25.13 6.06 -11.88
N ASN A 456 24.15 5.34 -12.42
CA ASN A 456 23.56 4.17 -11.79
C ASN A 456 23.56 3.00 -12.77
N PHE A 457 24.37 1.99 -12.47
CA PHE A 457 24.40 0.70 -13.14
C PHE A 457 23.39 -0.20 -12.43
N GLN A 458 22.13 -0.15 -12.89
CA GLN A 458 21.02 -0.88 -12.27
C GLN A 458 21.22 -2.39 -12.38
N LEU A 459 21.61 -2.86 -13.57
CA LEU A 459 21.90 -4.27 -13.83
C LEU A 459 22.84 -4.41 -15.02
N MET A 460 23.93 -5.13 -14.80
CA MET A 460 24.77 -5.69 -15.85
C MET A 460 24.76 -7.21 -15.71
N GLY A 461 24.18 -7.89 -16.68
CA GLY A 461 24.04 -9.34 -16.70
C GLY A 461 24.83 -9.96 -17.84
N TYR A 462 25.50 -11.08 -17.57
CA TYR A 462 26.07 -11.93 -18.60
C TYR A 462 25.78 -13.40 -18.28
N ARG A 463 25.08 -14.09 -19.18
CA ARG A 463 24.85 -15.54 -19.10
C ARG A 463 25.57 -16.20 -20.28
N TYR A 464 26.36 -17.23 -20.01
CA TYR A 464 27.01 -18.06 -21.01
C TYR A 464 26.65 -19.51 -20.80
N SER A 465 26.12 -20.16 -21.82
CA SER A 465 25.71 -21.56 -21.80
C SER A 465 26.52 -22.34 -22.83
N THR A 466 27.04 -23.50 -22.43
CA THR A 466 27.74 -24.43 -23.34
C THR A 466 26.76 -25.02 -24.37
N GLU A 467 27.27 -25.53 -25.48
CA GLU A 467 26.46 -26.14 -26.56
C GLU A 467 25.51 -27.24 -26.07
N GLY A 468 25.92 -28.07 -25.11
CA GLY A 468 25.04 -29.13 -24.55
C GLY A 468 24.11 -28.68 -23.42
N PHE A 469 23.95 -27.37 -23.16
CA PHE A 469 23.07 -26.87 -22.09
C PHE A 469 21.68 -26.61 -22.65
N TYR A 470 20.68 -27.25 -22.02
CA TYR A 470 19.27 -27.07 -22.29
C TYR A 470 18.52 -26.84 -20.97
N THR A 471 17.33 -26.26 -21.04
CA THR A 471 16.43 -26.08 -19.89
C THR A 471 15.37 -27.19 -19.84
N LEU A 472 14.65 -27.30 -18.72
CA LEU A 472 13.52 -28.25 -18.61
C LEU A 472 12.44 -27.95 -19.67
N ASP A 473 12.13 -26.68 -19.90
CA ASP A 473 11.20 -26.20 -20.93
C ASP A 473 11.62 -26.61 -22.36
N GLU A 474 12.93 -26.66 -22.65
CA GLU A 474 13.43 -27.11 -23.95
C GLU A 474 13.33 -28.64 -24.12
N THR A 475 13.35 -29.40 -23.02
CA THR A 475 13.21 -30.88 -23.06
C THR A 475 11.77 -31.38 -23.13
N THR A 476 10.78 -30.50 -22.98
CA THR A 476 9.37 -30.89 -23.10
C THR A 476 8.88 -30.86 -24.53
N TYR A 477 9.62 -30.27 -25.48
CA TYR A 477 9.21 -30.30 -26.89
C TYR A 477 9.16 -31.73 -27.45
N SER A 478 8.10 -32.03 -28.19
CA SER A 478 7.89 -33.34 -28.83
C SER A 478 8.69 -33.50 -30.13
N HIS A 479 9.21 -32.40 -30.70
CA HIS A 479 10.02 -32.38 -31.93
C HIS A 479 11.27 -31.52 -31.76
N MET A 480 12.28 -31.73 -32.62
CA MET A 480 13.53 -30.94 -32.57
C MET A 480 13.38 -29.51 -33.07
N SER A 481 12.37 -29.25 -33.91
CA SER A 481 12.08 -27.93 -34.47
C SER A 481 10.62 -27.85 -34.88
N GLY A 482 10.00 -26.69 -34.72
CA GLY A 482 8.59 -26.49 -35.03
C GLY A 482 8.13 -25.06 -34.74
N TYR A 483 6.81 -24.85 -34.69
CA TYR A 483 6.21 -23.56 -34.35
C TYR A 483 5.50 -23.65 -33.01
N ASN A 484 5.62 -22.61 -32.18
CA ASN A 484 4.97 -22.55 -30.86
C ASN A 484 3.45 -22.32 -30.95
N THR A 485 2.91 -22.05 -32.14
CA THR A 485 1.50 -21.73 -32.39
C THR A 485 0.89 -22.64 -33.45
N ASP A 486 -0.34 -23.04 -33.18
CA ASP A 486 -1.20 -23.83 -34.06
C ASP A 486 -1.74 -22.91 -35.16
N ASN A 487 -0.94 -22.64 -36.19
CA ASN A 487 -1.55 -22.22 -37.44
C ASN A 487 -2.25 -23.46 -38.01
N THR A 488 -3.52 -23.63 -37.64
CA THR A 488 -4.47 -24.47 -38.38
C THR A 488 -4.67 -23.88 -39.77
N GLN A 489 -3.63 -23.97 -40.60
CA GLN A 489 -3.71 -23.91 -42.04
C GLN A 489 -2.94 -25.11 -42.56
N ASP A 490 -3.58 -26.27 -42.42
CA ASP A 490 -3.49 -27.34 -43.42
C ASP A 490 -3.89 -26.74 -44.77
N ASP A 491 -2.99 -26.01 -45.45
CA ASP A 491 -3.04 -25.83 -46.89
C ASP A 491 -1.68 -25.32 -47.43
N GLU A 492 -1.20 -26.02 -48.45
CA GLU A 492 0.03 -25.82 -49.21
C GLU A 492 0.11 -24.43 -49.90
N GLN A 493 0.37 -23.34 -49.17
CA GLN A 493 0.77 -22.06 -49.77
C GLN A 493 2.06 -21.51 -49.14
N ASP A 494 3.01 -21.22 -50.03
CA ASP A 494 4.29 -20.54 -49.81
C ASP A 494 4.10 -19.11 -49.22
N GLU A 495 3.57 -18.98 -48.00
CA GLU A 495 3.64 -17.73 -47.24
C GLU A 495 4.90 -17.74 -46.36
N GLU A 496 5.67 -16.64 -46.41
CA GLU A 496 6.92 -16.48 -45.67
C GLU A 496 6.69 -16.79 -44.18
N PRO A 497 7.56 -17.61 -43.54
CA PRO A 497 7.37 -18.00 -42.15
C PRO A 497 7.43 -16.76 -41.26
N ASP A 498 6.45 -16.63 -40.35
CA ASP A 498 6.50 -15.63 -39.30
C ASP A 498 7.53 -16.11 -38.25
N TRP A 499 8.76 -15.60 -38.36
CA TRP A 499 9.95 -16.10 -37.66
C TRP A 499 9.87 -15.99 -36.13
N THR A 500 8.89 -15.26 -35.59
CA THR A 500 8.79 -15.00 -34.15
C THR A 500 8.42 -16.23 -33.33
N ASP A 501 7.76 -17.22 -33.94
CA ASP A 501 7.15 -18.34 -33.23
C ASP A 501 7.88 -19.68 -33.47
N TYR A 502 8.92 -19.70 -34.31
CA TYR A 502 9.67 -20.90 -34.63
C TYR A 502 10.68 -21.25 -33.53
N TYR A 503 10.68 -22.50 -33.07
CA TYR A 503 11.68 -23.05 -32.15
C TYR A 503 12.56 -24.06 -32.87
N ASP A 504 13.84 -24.12 -32.48
CA ASP A 504 14.78 -25.10 -32.98
C ASP A 504 15.82 -25.42 -31.89
N LEU A 505 15.78 -26.66 -31.40
CA LEU A 505 16.67 -27.15 -30.35
C LEU A 505 18.13 -27.26 -30.83
N TYR A 506 18.38 -27.24 -32.14
CA TYR A 506 19.73 -27.19 -32.70
C TYR A 506 20.39 -25.81 -32.56
N TYR A 507 19.61 -24.73 -32.53
CA TYR A 507 20.07 -23.35 -32.33
C TYR A 507 19.86 -22.90 -30.88
N ASN A 508 20.33 -23.68 -29.91
CA ASN A 508 20.15 -23.34 -28.50
C ASN A 508 20.94 -22.08 -28.08
N LYS A 509 20.48 -21.45 -27.00
CA LYS A 509 20.99 -20.16 -26.49
C LYS A 509 22.43 -20.30 -26.02
N ARG A 510 23.36 -19.52 -26.60
CA ARG A 510 24.78 -19.50 -26.27
C ARG A 510 25.15 -18.45 -25.22
N GLY A 511 24.86 -17.19 -25.50
CA GLY A 511 25.37 -16.09 -24.68
C GLY A 511 24.41 -14.92 -24.67
N LYS A 512 24.06 -14.42 -23.48
CA LYS A 512 23.17 -13.30 -23.26
C LYS A 512 23.87 -12.19 -22.50
N ILE A 513 23.96 -11.01 -23.08
CA ILE A 513 24.39 -9.78 -22.41
C ILE A 513 23.15 -8.95 -22.12
N GLN A 514 23.06 -8.38 -20.92
CA GLN A 514 22.01 -7.45 -20.52
C GLN A 514 22.62 -6.24 -19.81
N VAL A 515 22.19 -5.04 -20.17
CA VAL A 515 22.72 -3.80 -19.63
C VAL A 515 21.56 -2.84 -19.37
N ASN A 516 21.53 -2.26 -18.17
CA ASN A 516 20.65 -1.16 -17.80
C ASN A 516 21.46 -0.11 -17.01
N ILE A 517 21.63 1.05 -17.62
CA ILE A 517 22.44 2.16 -17.10
C ILE A 517 21.61 3.43 -17.20
N SER A 518 21.56 4.19 -16.11
CA SER A 518 21.00 5.54 -16.09
C SER A 518 22.05 6.53 -15.60
N GLN A 519 22.15 7.67 -16.26
CA GLN A 519 23.09 8.75 -15.95
C GLN A 519 22.31 10.05 -15.78
N GLN A 520 22.33 10.62 -14.58
CA GLN A 520 21.80 11.95 -14.33
C GLN A 520 22.72 13.00 -14.96
N VAL A 521 22.17 13.96 -15.71
CA VAL A 521 22.93 15.03 -16.36
C VAL A 521 22.54 16.37 -15.74
N GLY A 522 23.24 16.75 -14.67
CA GLY A 522 22.91 17.93 -13.88
C GLY A 522 21.53 17.82 -13.22
N SER A 523 20.82 18.95 -13.11
CA SER A 523 19.45 19.01 -12.57
C SER A 523 18.34 18.90 -13.62
N ASN A 524 18.69 18.85 -14.90
CA ASN A 524 17.77 19.17 -16.00
C ASN A 524 17.32 17.95 -16.81
N GLY A 525 17.92 16.78 -16.59
CA GLY A 525 17.54 15.55 -17.28
C GLY A 525 18.38 14.33 -16.92
N SER A 526 18.07 13.22 -17.58
CA SER A 526 18.70 11.92 -17.43
C SER A 526 18.88 11.25 -18.79
N ILE A 527 20.04 10.63 -19.00
CA ILE A 527 20.31 9.71 -20.10
C ILE A 527 20.11 8.29 -19.58
N TYR A 528 19.50 7.42 -20.37
CA TYR A 528 19.45 5.99 -20.08
C TYR A 528 19.87 5.15 -21.28
N VAL A 529 20.43 3.99 -20.98
CA VAL A 529 20.85 2.95 -21.91
C VAL A 529 20.32 1.63 -21.39
N THR A 530 19.44 1.01 -22.15
CA THR A 530 18.93 -0.33 -21.88
C THR A 530 19.19 -1.19 -23.10
N GLY A 531 19.71 -2.40 -22.92
CA GLY A 531 19.87 -3.29 -24.06
C GLY A 531 20.16 -4.73 -23.68
N SER A 532 19.92 -5.61 -24.63
CA SER A 532 20.29 -7.01 -24.53
C SER A 532 20.70 -7.57 -25.88
N GLN A 533 21.65 -8.50 -25.86
CA GLN A 533 22.06 -9.25 -27.04
C GLN A 533 22.12 -10.73 -26.68
N GLN A 534 21.40 -11.56 -27.44
CA GLN A 534 21.38 -13.01 -27.33
C GLN A 534 22.06 -13.60 -28.57
N SER A 535 23.00 -14.50 -28.34
CA SER A 535 23.66 -15.31 -29.37
C SER A 535 23.25 -16.76 -29.23
N TYR A 536 23.35 -17.50 -30.32
CA TYR A 536 22.95 -18.90 -30.43
C TYR A 536 24.14 -19.77 -30.84
N TRP A 537 24.06 -21.06 -30.58
CA TRP A 537 24.99 -22.03 -31.17
C TRP A 537 24.58 -22.33 -32.61
N ASN A 538 25.54 -22.80 -33.41
CA ASN A 538 25.33 -23.20 -34.81
C ASN A 538 24.86 -22.12 -35.80
N THR A 539 24.76 -20.86 -35.37
CA THR A 539 24.50 -19.71 -36.24
C THR A 539 25.26 -18.46 -35.76
N ASP A 540 25.56 -17.55 -36.70
CA ASP A 540 26.11 -16.22 -36.40
C ASP A 540 25.02 -15.16 -36.19
N GLU A 541 23.74 -15.56 -36.29
CA GLU A 541 22.60 -14.69 -36.03
C GLU A 541 22.41 -14.42 -34.52
N THR A 542 21.81 -13.28 -34.21
CA THR A 542 21.64 -12.80 -32.83
C THR A 542 20.36 -11.99 -32.69
N ASP A 543 19.70 -12.10 -31.54
CA ASP A 543 18.69 -11.13 -31.14
C ASP A 543 19.34 -9.95 -30.43
N SER A 544 19.00 -8.75 -30.84
CA SER A 544 19.60 -7.52 -30.33
C SER A 544 18.56 -6.45 -30.13
N VAL A 545 18.41 -6.00 -28.89
CA VAL A 545 17.56 -4.86 -28.52
C VAL A 545 18.44 -3.81 -27.85
N VAL A 546 18.42 -2.58 -28.35
CA VAL A 546 19.11 -1.45 -27.73
C VAL A 546 18.20 -0.24 -27.72
N GLN A 547 18.05 0.37 -26.56
CA GLN A 547 17.31 1.60 -26.36
C GLN A 547 18.22 2.63 -25.69
N LEU A 548 18.33 3.79 -26.33
CA LEU A 548 19.02 4.96 -25.81
C LEU A 548 18.01 6.08 -25.68
N GLY A 549 17.98 6.79 -24.55
CA GLY A 549 17.10 7.93 -24.42
C GLY A 549 17.66 9.02 -23.53
N TYR A 550 17.20 10.24 -23.80
CA TYR A 550 17.41 11.42 -22.98
C TYR A 550 16.05 12.02 -22.67
N SER A 551 15.74 12.15 -21.39
CA SER A 551 14.52 12.82 -20.91
C SER A 551 14.90 13.93 -19.95
N GLY A 552 14.12 14.99 -19.95
CA GLY A 552 14.34 16.11 -19.06
C GLY A 552 13.14 17.01 -18.96
N ASN A 553 13.25 17.97 -18.07
CA ASN A 553 12.17 18.90 -17.75
C ASN A 553 12.74 20.31 -17.86
N TYR A 554 12.06 21.17 -18.61
CA TYR A 554 12.33 22.60 -18.64
C TYR A 554 11.13 23.34 -18.04
N HIS A 555 11.28 23.80 -16.80
CA HIS A 555 10.16 24.23 -15.96
C HIS A 555 9.07 23.14 -15.90
N ASP A 556 7.83 23.46 -16.29
CA ASP A 556 6.72 22.52 -16.33
C ASP A 556 6.68 21.64 -17.61
N VAL A 557 7.52 21.91 -18.61
CA VAL A 557 7.50 21.20 -19.91
C VAL A 557 8.42 19.99 -19.85
N ASN A 558 7.86 18.81 -20.11
CA ASN A 558 8.63 17.58 -20.24
C ASN A 558 8.99 17.35 -21.71
N TYR A 559 10.24 16.96 -21.95
CA TYR A 559 10.71 16.59 -23.28
C TYR A 559 11.52 15.29 -23.19
N SER A 560 11.43 14.47 -24.23
CA SER A 560 12.25 13.26 -24.34
C SER A 560 12.60 12.96 -25.79
N VAL A 561 13.79 12.40 -25.97
CA VAL A 561 14.29 11.89 -27.24
C VAL A 561 14.77 10.47 -26.98
N SER A 562 14.36 9.54 -27.83
CA SER A 562 14.78 8.13 -27.74
C SER A 562 15.15 7.58 -29.10
N TRP A 563 16.06 6.62 -29.10
CA TRP A 563 16.42 5.79 -30.23
C TRP A 563 16.30 4.33 -29.82
N ASN A 564 15.55 3.57 -30.61
CA ASN A 564 15.33 2.15 -30.44
C ASN A 564 15.96 1.41 -31.62
N TYR A 565 16.62 0.30 -31.34
CA TYR A 565 17.14 -0.67 -32.28
C TYR A 565 16.62 -2.04 -31.86
N ASN A 566 15.95 -2.73 -32.77
CA ASN A 566 15.48 -4.09 -32.57
C ASN A 566 15.86 -4.94 -33.78
N LYS A 567 16.49 -6.08 -33.55
CA LYS A 567 16.79 -7.07 -34.57
C LYS A 567 16.59 -8.45 -33.98
N SER A 568 15.69 -9.22 -34.57
CA SER A 568 15.51 -10.63 -34.21
C SER A 568 16.28 -11.54 -35.16
N GLN A 569 16.52 -12.77 -34.74
CA GLN A 569 17.00 -13.88 -35.58
C GLN A 569 16.07 -14.04 -36.80
N GLY A 570 16.63 -14.40 -37.95
CA GLY A 570 15.90 -14.49 -39.22
C GLY A 570 15.53 -13.17 -39.89
N GLN A 571 15.56 -12.02 -39.18
CA GLN A 571 15.25 -10.73 -39.78
C GLN A 571 16.42 -10.18 -40.61
N PRO A 572 16.20 -9.78 -41.88
CA PRO A 572 17.27 -9.32 -42.77
C PRO A 572 17.83 -7.94 -42.35
N GLU A 573 16.95 -7.05 -41.90
CA GLU A 573 17.29 -5.69 -41.45
C GLU A 573 16.81 -5.49 -40.01
N ALA A 574 17.47 -4.57 -39.30
CA ALA A 574 17.04 -4.17 -37.97
C ALA A 574 16.01 -3.05 -38.06
N ASP A 575 14.98 -3.11 -37.24
CA ASP A 575 14.04 -2.01 -37.05
C ASP A 575 14.68 -0.95 -36.18
N GLN A 576 14.74 0.29 -36.68
CA GLN A 576 15.26 1.41 -35.92
C GLN A 576 14.27 2.55 -35.91
N GLN A 577 14.07 3.15 -34.75
CA GLN A 577 13.14 4.27 -34.61
C GLN A 577 13.75 5.35 -33.73
N VAL A 578 13.72 6.60 -34.20
CA VAL A 578 13.98 7.79 -33.39
C VAL A 578 12.65 8.43 -33.05
N ALA A 579 12.37 8.63 -31.75
CA ALA A 579 11.16 9.27 -31.28
C ALA A 579 11.47 10.51 -30.43
N ILE A 580 10.69 11.57 -30.62
CA ILE A 580 10.74 12.83 -29.88
C ILE A 580 9.35 13.08 -29.30
N ASN A 581 9.27 13.32 -27.99
CA ASN A 581 8.03 13.63 -27.28
C ASN A 581 8.17 14.96 -26.52
N PHE A 582 7.11 15.75 -26.56
CA PHE A 582 6.91 16.95 -25.74
C PHE A 582 5.57 16.85 -25.03
N SER A 583 5.54 17.19 -23.75
CA SER A 583 4.31 17.27 -22.95
C SER A 583 4.28 18.56 -22.15
N VAL A 584 3.21 19.33 -22.33
CA VAL A 584 3.00 20.65 -21.72
C VAL A 584 1.74 20.63 -20.87
N PRO A 585 1.80 20.83 -19.54
CA PRO A 585 0.63 20.83 -18.66
C PRO A 585 -0.16 22.14 -18.78
N ILE A 586 -0.89 22.30 -19.88
CA ILE A 586 -1.69 23.50 -20.17
C ILE A 586 -2.75 23.80 -19.11
N GLY A 587 -3.22 22.80 -18.35
CA GLY A 587 -4.13 23.02 -17.22
C GLY A 587 -3.54 23.98 -16.19
N LYS A 588 -2.25 23.82 -15.84
CA LYS A 588 -1.55 24.74 -14.93
C LYS A 588 -1.46 26.17 -15.47
N TRP A 589 -1.33 26.32 -16.79
CA TRP A 589 -1.13 27.63 -17.43
C TRP A 589 -2.44 28.37 -17.73
N LEU A 590 -3.55 27.63 -17.86
CA LEU A 590 -4.85 28.16 -18.28
C LEU A 590 -5.88 28.23 -17.14
N SER A 591 -5.64 27.59 -15.99
CA SER A 591 -6.53 27.69 -14.82
C SER A 591 -6.50 29.10 -14.20
N PRO A 592 -7.66 29.79 -14.10
CA PRO A 592 -7.73 31.11 -13.46
C PRO A 592 -7.54 30.96 -11.96
N GLY A 593 -6.34 31.23 -11.45
CA GLY A 593 -6.01 31.16 -10.02
C GLY A 593 -4.53 30.91 -9.72
N GLY A 594 -3.75 30.39 -10.67
CA GLY A 594 -2.37 29.98 -10.40
C GLY A 594 -2.28 28.79 -9.45
N ALA A 595 -1.10 28.16 -9.36
CA ALA A 595 -0.85 27.04 -8.45
C ALA A 595 -1.08 27.37 -6.97
N ASP A 596 -1.10 28.67 -6.61
CA ASP A 596 -1.16 29.16 -5.23
C ASP A 596 -2.58 29.24 -4.64
N ASN A 597 -3.64 29.04 -5.43
CA ASN A 597 -5.04 29.20 -5.00
C ASN A 597 -5.86 27.90 -5.10
N SER A 598 -5.18 26.75 -5.16
CA SER A 598 -5.85 25.45 -5.02
C SER A 598 -6.17 25.22 -3.55
N ASP A 599 -7.41 25.49 -3.15
CA ASP A 599 -7.93 24.94 -1.91
C ASP A 599 -7.79 23.41 -1.97
N VAL A 600 -7.40 22.80 -0.85
CA VAL A 600 -7.21 21.33 -0.68
C VAL A 600 -8.41 20.49 -1.18
N TYR A 601 -9.56 21.13 -1.38
CA TYR A 601 -10.84 20.53 -1.79
C TYR A 601 -11.18 20.67 -3.28
N SER A 602 -10.45 21.46 -4.07
CA SER A 602 -10.69 21.61 -5.51
C SER A 602 -9.43 21.27 -6.30
N SER A 603 -9.29 20.00 -6.71
CA SER A 603 -8.27 19.64 -7.69
C SER A 603 -8.70 20.17 -9.06
N PRO A 604 -7.97 21.12 -9.67
CA PRO A 604 -8.27 21.50 -11.05
C PRO A 604 -8.12 20.26 -11.94
N ASN A 605 -8.98 20.19 -12.95
CA ASN A 605 -8.87 19.18 -14.00
C ASN A 605 -7.49 19.28 -14.66
N ASN A 606 -6.77 18.17 -14.73
CA ASN A 606 -5.47 18.15 -15.38
C ASN A 606 -5.67 18.16 -16.89
N ALA A 607 -4.92 19.00 -17.60
CA ALA A 607 -4.92 19.03 -19.06
C ALA A 607 -3.49 19.19 -19.59
N TYR A 608 -3.14 18.36 -20.57
CA TYR A 608 -1.82 18.30 -21.20
C TYR A 608 -1.96 18.45 -22.71
N ALA A 609 -1.09 19.27 -23.30
CA ALA A 609 -0.84 19.29 -24.73
C ALA A 609 0.39 18.43 -25.02
N THR A 610 0.26 17.48 -25.94
CA THR A 610 1.32 16.53 -26.29
C THR A 610 1.69 16.65 -27.76
N TYR A 611 2.96 16.60 -28.08
CA TYR A 611 3.47 16.47 -29.44
C TYR A 611 4.47 15.32 -29.51
N ASN A 612 4.26 14.42 -30.46
CA ASN A 612 5.08 13.24 -30.68
C ASN A 612 5.52 13.21 -32.15
N ASN A 613 6.76 12.81 -32.39
CA ASN A 613 7.30 12.61 -33.72
C ASN A 613 8.22 11.40 -33.72
N SER A 614 7.97 10.44 -34.58
CA SER A 614 8.80 9.24 -34.75
C SER A 614 9.20 9.05 -36.20
N THR A 615 10.46 8.69 -36.44
CA THR A 615 11.00 8.37 -37.76
C THR A 615 11.71 7.02 -37.74
N ASP A 616 11.40 6.14 -38.68
CA ASP A 616 12.08 4.86 -38.84
C ASP A 616 13.31 4.92 -39.78
N ASN A 617 14.06 3.83 -39.88
CA ASN A 617 15.22 3.70 -40.77
C ASN A 617 14.87 3.66 -42.27
N HIS A 618 13.61 3.49 -42.66
CA HIS A 618 13.14 3.57 -44.05
C HIS A 618 12.62 4.97 -44.42
N GLY A 619 12.73 5.92 -43.49
CA GLY A 619 12.34 7.32 -43.66
C GLY A 619 10.84 7.57 -43.54
N LYS A 620 10.08 6.60 -43.00
CA LYS A 620 8.70 6.77 -42.60
C LYS A 620 8.69 7.66 -41.35
N MET A 621 7.94 8.75 -41.42
CA MET A 621 7.84 9.75 -40.37
C MET A 621 6.37 9.88 -39.97
N GLN A 622 6.09 9.77 -38.68
CA GLN A 622 4.77 9.92 -38.09
C GLN A 622 4.81 11.03 -37.04
N GLN A 623 3.95 12.03 -37.21
CA GLN A 623 3.81 13.14 -36.27
C GLN A 623 2.41 13.12 -35.69
N MET A 624 2.27 13.38 -34.39
CA MET A 624 0.98 13.49 -33.70
C MET A 624 1.00 14.68 -32.75
N ALA A 625 -0.07 15.47 -32.77
CA ALA A 625 -0.35 16.50 -31.79
C ALA A 625 -1.69 16.19 -31.12
N GLY A 626 -1.81 16.43 -29.81
CA GLY A 626 -3.04 16.14 -29.10
C GLY A 626 -3.19 16.81 -27.76
N LEU A 627 -4.37 16.62 -27.19
CA LEU A 627 -4.81 17.09 -25.88
C LEU A 627 -5.31 15.90 -25.07
N SER A 628 -4.87 15.79 -23.82
CA SER A 628 -5.35 14.77 -22.88
C SER A 628 -5.58 15.38 -21.51
N GLY A 629 -6.45 14.78 -20.70
CA GLY A 629 -6.77 15.31 -19.38
C GLY A 629 -7.85 14.55 -18.63
N THR A 630 -8.26 15.08 -17.48
CA THR A 630 -9.36 14.57 -16.65
C THR A 630 -10.52 15.57 -16.62
N LEU A 631 -11.72 15.06 -16.37
CA LEU A 631 -12.98 15.81 -16.25
C LEU A 631 -13.78 15.26 -15.04
N LEU A 632 -14.89 15.93 -14.73
CA LEU A 632 -15.79 15.67 -13.59
C LEU A 632 -15.16 16.05 -12.23
N LYS A 633 -16.00 16.15 -11.19
CA LYS A 633 -15.59 16.59 -9.85
C LYS A 633 -14.48 15.70 -9.25
N ASP A 634 -14.55 14.40 -9.53
CA ASP A 634 -13.67 13.39 -8.93
C ASP A 634 -12.50 13.01 -9.87
N ASN A 635 -12.29 13.74 -10.98
CA ASN A 635 -11.29 13.42 -12.01
C ASN A 635 -11.42 12.01 -12.62
N ASN A 636 -12.60 11.41 -12.56
CA ASN A 636 -12.83 10.02 -12.92
C ASN A 636 -13.22 9.81 -14.39
N LEU A 637 -13.26 10.89 -15.20
CA LEU A 637 -13.39 10.79 -16.66
C LEU A 637 -12.10 11.31 -17.31
N SER A 638 -11.31 10.41 -17.88
CA SER A 638 -10.13 10.78 -18.67
C SER A 638 -10.47 10.87 -20.15
N TYR A 639 -9.93 11.88 -20.84
CA TYR A 639 -10.09 12.05 -22.28
C TYR A 639 -8.72 12.18 -22.96
N THR A 640 -8.64 11.72 -24.21
CA THR A 640 -7.51 11.95 -25.10
C THR A 640 -8.02 12.22 -26.51
N VAL A 641 -7.51 13.26 -27.15
CA VAL A 641 -7.82 13.61 -28.55
C VAL A 641 -6.51 13.93 -29.25
N GLN A 642 -6.19 13.18 -30.29
CA GLN A 642 -4.93 13.31 -31.02
C GLN A 642 -5.20 13.31 -32.52
N GLN A 643 -4.42 14.13 -33.23
CA GLN A 643 -4.42 14.22 -34.68
C GLN A 643 -2.97 14.09 -35.16
N GLY A 644 -2.77 13.22 -36.15
CA GLY A 644 -1.47 13.00 -36.73
C GLY A 644 -1.47 12.89 -38.25
N TYR A 645 -0.25 12.81 -38.75
CA TYR A 645 0.06 12.60 -40.16
C TYR A 645 1.31 11.74 -40.27
N ALA A 646 1.24 10.73 -41.14
CA ALA A 646 2.35 9.89 -41.53
C ALA A 646 2.64 10.06 -43.02
N ASN A 647 3.93 10.15 -43.37
CA ASN A 647 4.37 10.25 -44.76
C ASN A 647 4.31 8.86 -45.45
N LYS A 648 4.85 8.76 -46.68
CA LYS A 648 5.03 7.48 -47.40
C LYS A 648 3.75 6.67 -47.69
N GLY A 649 2.58 7.33 -47.71
CA GLY A 649 1.31 6.74 -48.14
C GLY A 649 0.30 6.52 -47.02
N ASP A 650 0.73 6.60 -45.76
CA ASP A 650 -0.14 6.36 -44.59
C ASP A 650 -1.14 7.51 -44.32
N GLY A 651 -0.81 8.74 -44.72
CA GLY A 651 -1.74 9.87 -44.69
C GLY A 651 -2.09 10.34 -43.27
N THR A 652 -3.30 10.87 -43.12
CA THR A 652 -3.80 11.42 -41.84
C THR A 652 -4.34 10.31 -40.95
N ASN A 653 -4.01 10.37 -39.67
CA ASN A 653 -4.58 9.51 -38.64
C ASN A 653 -5.04 10.35 -37.45
N GLY A 654 -5.93 9.80 -36.62
CA GLY A 654 -6.38 10.46 -35.41
C GLY A 654 -7.11 9.51 -34.49
N ASN A 655 -7.08 9.84 -33.20
CA ASN A 655 -7.79 9.09 -32.19
C ASN A 655 -8.51 10.03 -31.21
N ALA A 656 -9.64 9.57 -30.70
CA ALA A 656 -10.35 10.19 -29.59
C ALA A 656 -10.80 9.08 -28.64
N SER A 657 -10.45 9.18 -27.37
CA SER A 657 -10.85 8.20 -26.36
C SER A 657 -11.37 8.85 -25.09
N LEU A 658 -12.32 8.17 -24.46
CA LEU A 658 -12.91 8.49 -23.17
C LEU A 658 -12.79 7.27 -22.27
N ASN A 659 -12.31 7.45 -21.06
CA ASN A 659 -12.19 6.41 -20.03
C ASN A 659 -12.87 6.90 -18.76
N TYR A 660 -13.90 6.20 -18.30
CA TYR A 660 -14.69 6.54 -17.13
C TYR A 660 -14.49 5.49 -16.02
N GLN A 661 -14.04 5.94 -14.85
CA GLN A 661 -13.93 5.13 -13.64
C GLN A 661 -15.14 5.39 -12.74
N GLY A 662 -16.14 4.52 -12.87
CA GLY A 662 -17.40 4.63 -12.13
C GLY A 662 -17.36 3.89 -10.80
N THR A 663 -18.42 4.08 -10.01
CA THR A 663 -18.62 3.36 -8.73
C THR A 663 -18.90 1.87 -8.95
N TYR A 664 -19.62 1.54 -10.01
CA TYR A 664 -20.09 0.17 -10.29
C TYR A 664 -19.28 -0.53 -11.39
N GLY A 665 -18.17 0.05 -11.81
CA GLY A 665 -17.36 -0.45 -12.92
C GLY A 665 -16.77 0.68 -13.76
N ASN A 666 -15.87 0.30 -14.65
CA ASN A 666 -15.19 1.17 -15.59
C ASN A 666 -15.78 0.99 -16.99
N SER A 667 -15.75 2.05 -17.79
CA SER A 667 -16.08 1.99 -19.20
C SER A 667 -15.09 2.80 -20.02
N ASN A 668 -14.80 2.32 -21.23
CA ASN A 668 -13.99 3.04 -22.19
C ASN A 668 -14.66 3.05 -23.56
N ILE A 669 -14.44 4.12 -24.31
CA ILE A 669 -14.89 4.28 -25.69
C ILE A 669 -13.77 4.98 -26.44
N GLY A 670 -13.36 4.40 -27.57
CA GLY A 670 -12.36 4.93 -28.48
C GLY A 670 -12.91 5.04 -29.89
N TYR A 671 -12.52 6.08 -30.59
CA TYR A 671 -12.68 6.22 -32.03
C TYR A 671 -11.33 6.48 -32.64
N ASN A 672 -10.92 5.61 -33.55
CA ASN A 672 -9.65 5.69 -34.26
C ASN A 672 -9.94 5.78 -35.75
N TYR A 673 -9.19 6.59 -36.48
CA TYR A 673 -9.23 6.58 -37.93
C TYR A 673 -7.84 6.74 -38.52
N SER A 674 -7.65 6.11 -39.67
CA SER A 674 -6.48 6.22 -40.53
C SER A 674 -6.95 6.38 -41.98
N SER A 675 -6.02 6.45 -42.93
CA SER A 675 -6.35 6.59 -44.35
C SER A 675 -7.12 5.40 -44.94
N GLY A 676 -6.92 4.19 -44.42
CA GLY A 676 -7.54 2.94 -44.92
C GLY A 676 -8.62 2.33 -44.03
N TYR A 677 -8.81 2.82 -42.80
CA TYR A 677 -9.83 2.26 -41.90
C TYR A 677 -10.30 3.26 -40.83
N GLN A 678 -11.47 2.96 -40.29
CA GLN A 678 -12.08 3.62 -39.14
C GLN A 678 -12.48 2.52 -38.16
N GLN A 679 -12.23 2.75 -36.88
CA GLN A 679 -12.43 1.75 -35.84
C GLN A 679 -13.08 2.40 -34.62
N VAL A 680 -14.09 1.73 -34.08
CA VAL A 680 -14.67 2.05 -32.78
C VAL A 680 -14.34 0.94 -31.81
N ASP A 681 -13.73 1.34 -30.71
CA ASP A 681 -13.40 0.48 -29.59
C ASP A 681 -14.31 0.83 -28.42
N TYR A 682 -14.78 -0.18 -27.71
CA TYR A 682 -15.55 0.01 -26.47
C TYR A 682 -15.25 -1.11 -25.50
N GLY A 683 -15.30 -0.79 -24.23
CA GLY A 683 -15.02 -1.77 -23.18
C GLY A 683 -15.75 -1.44 -21.90
N ILE A 684 -16.08 -2.50 -21.16
CA ILE A 684 -16.66 -2.42 -19.83
C ILE A 684 -15.91 -3.42 -18.95
N SER A 685 -15.42 -2.95 -17.82
CA SER A 685 -14.79 -3.82 -16.83
C SER A 685 -15.28 -3.49 -15.43
N GLY A 686 -15.31 -4.49 -14.56
CA GLY A 686 -15.80 -4.29 -13.20
C GLY A 686 -15.66 -5.53 -12.35
N GLY A 687 -16.00 -5.36 -11.08
CA GLY A 687 -16.04 -6.40 -10.09
C GLY A 687 -17.45 -6.60 -9.54
N MET A 688 -17.75 -7.82 -9.13
CA MET A 688 -18.95 -8.18 -8.40
C MET A 688 -18.55 -9.02 -7.20
N VAL A 689 -19.05 -8.63 -6.02
CA VAL A 689 -18.79 -9.35 -4.77
C VAL A 689 -20.11 -9.79 -4.17
N ALA A 690 -20.33 -11.10 -4.12
CA ALA A 690 -21.42 -11.72 -3.37
C ALA A 690 -20.92 -12.11 -1.97
N HIS A 691 -21.50 -11.49 -0.95
CA HIS A 691 -21.14 -11.66 0.45
C HIS A 691 -22.40 -11.84 1.31
N ALA A 692 -22.24 -12.08 2.61
CA ALA A 692 -23.36 -12.37 3.52
C ALA A 692 -24.46 -11.29 3.58
N ASN A 693 -24.20 -10.05 3.13
CA ASN A 693 -25.18 -8.95 3.13
C ASN A 693 -25.71 -8.61 1.72
N GLY A 694 -25.45 -9.43 0.70
CA GLY A 694 -25.94 -9.26 -0.67
C GLY A 694 -24.82 -9.18 -1.71
N ILE A 695 -25.12 -8.53 -2.82
CA ILE A 695 -24.20 -8.36 -3.96
C ILE A 695 -23.82 -6.89 -4.06
N THR A 696 -22.52 -6.61 -4.09
CA THR A 696 -21.97 -5.26 -4.26
C THR A 696 -21.15 -5.24 -5.55
N LEU A 697 -21.45 -4.29 -6.45
CA LEU A 697 -20.67 -4.05 -7.66
C LEU A 697 -19.52 -3.09 -7.37
N SER A 698 -18.45 -3.18 -8.15
CA SER A 698 -17.25 -2.38 -7.95
C SER A 698 -16.52 -2.13 -9.26
N GLN A 699 -15.50 -1.28 -9.19
CA GLN A 699 -14.39 -1.30 -10.15
C GLN A 699 -13.71 -2.69 -10.16
N PRO A 700 -12.90 -3.02 -11.19
CA PRO A 700 -12.18 -4.30 -11.24
C PRO A 700 -11.41 -4.57 -9.94
N LEU A 701 -11.62 -5.75 -9.36
CA LEU A 701 -11.01 -6.19 -8.12
C LEU A 701 -9.54 -6.54 -8.34
N SER A 702 -8.69 -6.28 -7.34
CA SER A 702 -7.32 -6.81 -7.29
C SER A 702 -7.29 -8.15 -6.55
N SER A 703 -6.10 -8.66 -6.23
CA SER A 703 -5.96 -9.89 -5.44
C SER A 703 -6.62 -9.73 -4.06
N THR A 704 -6.39 -8.59 -3.41
CA THR A 704 -6.85 -8.31 -2.04
C THR A 704 -7.71 -7.05 -2.02
N ASN A 705 -8.88 -7.15 -1.37
CA ASN A 705 -9.94 -6.15 -1.47
C ASN A 705 -10.53 -5.83 -0.09
N VAL A 706 -11.14 -4.66 0.06
CA VAL A 706 -11.89 -4.29 1.29
C VAL A 706 -13.35 -4.04 0.97
N LEU A 707 -14.25 -4.73 1.66
CA LEU A 707 -15.68 -4.46 1.64
C LEU A 707 -16.03 -3.41 2.70
N ILE A 708 -16.42 -2.22 2.27
CA ILE A 708 -17.02 -1.22 3.13
C ILE A 708 -18.45 -1.63 3.44
N LYS A 709 -18.79 -1.65 4.73
CA LYS A 709 -20.13 -1.89 5.24
C LYS A 709 -20.55 -0.67 6.06
N ALA A 710 -21.39 0.18 5.48
CA ALA A 710 -21.92 1.38 6.13
C ALA A 710 -23.45 1.50 5.92
N PRO A 711 -24.27 0.57 6.42
CA PRO A 711 -25.71 0.56 6.12
C PRO A 711 -26.39 1.87 6.55
N GLY A 712 -27.01 2.57 5.59
CA GLY A 712 -27.62 3.89 5.80
C GLY A 712 -26.79 5.08 5.29
N ALA A 713 -25.51 4.87 4.97
CA ALA A 713 -24.62 5.87 4.37
C ALA A 713 -24.49 5.62 2.86
N ALA A 714 -25.48 6.05 2.08
CA ALA A 714 -25.51 5.88 0.62
C ALA A 714 -24.81 7.03 -0.13
N ASN A 715 -24.17 6.72 -1.26
CA ASN A 715 -23.48 7.69 -2.14
C ASN A 715 -22.42 8.54 -1.41
N VAL A 716 -21.66 7.89 -0.53
CA VAL A 716 -20.56 8.49 0.23
C VAL A 716 -19.25 8.14 -0.44
N ASP A 717 -18.43 9.15 -0.68
CA ASP A 717 -17.14 9.01 -1.35
C ASP A 717 -16.13 8.33 -0.40
N VAL A 718 -15.26 7.50 -0.97
CA VAL A 718 -14.17 6.86 -0.24
C VAL A 718 -12.89 7.66 -0.46
N GLU A 719 -12.22 8.06 0.61
CA GLU A 719 -10.96 8.82 0.51
C GLU A 719 -9.89 8.01 -0.25
N ASN A 720 -9.06 8.71 -1.03
CA ASN A 720 -7.97 8.12 -1.82
C ASN A 720 -8.40 7.04 -2.84
N SER A 721 -9.69 6.97 -3.19
CA SER A 721 -10.23 6.00 -4.13
C SER A 721 -11.09 6.69 -5.21
N THR A 722 -10.47 7.05 -6.33
CA THR A 722 -11.14 7.77 -7.43
C THR A 722 -12.36 7.00 -7.96
N GLY A 723 -13.53 7.66 -7.95
CA GLY A 723 -14.79 7.10 -8.47
C GLY A 723 -15.47 6.07 -7.57
N VAL A 724 -14.87 5.66 -6.46
CA VAL A 724 -15.45 4.68 -5.51
C VAL A 724 -16.37 5.38 -4.52
N LYS A 725 -17.64 4.95 -4.49
CA LYS A 725 -18.67 5.47 -3.59
C LYS A 725 -19.48 4.32 -3.00
N THR A 726 -20.10 4.53 -1.84
CA THR A 726 -21.08 3.56 -1.33
C THR A 726 -22.31 3.49 -2.22
N ASP A 727 -22.77 2.26 -2.46
CA ASP A 727 -24.01 2.00 -3.19
C ASP A 727 -25.23 2.50 -2.41
N TRP A 728 -26.41 2.34 -3.00
CA TRP A 728 -27.68 2.73 -2.39
C TRP A 728 -28.00 2.02 -1.06
N ARG A 729 -27.31 0.91 -0.73
CA ARG A 729 -27.43 0.19 0.56
C ARG A 729 -26.37 0.64 1.57
N GLY A 730 -25.36 1.40 1.16
CA GLY A 730 -24.22 1.77 1.98
C GLY A 730 -23.03 0.79 1.91
N TYR A 731 -22.89 0.04 0.82
CA TYR A 731 -21.77 -0.88 0.60
C TYR A 731 -20.89 -0.42 -0.57
N ALA A 732 -19.59 -0.58 -0.44
CA ALA A 732 -18.63 -0.37 -1.52
C ALA A 732 -17.52 -1.41 -1.43
N VAL A 733 -16.81 -1.64 -2.54
CA VAL A 733 -15.57 -2.42 -2.51
C VAL A 733 -14.43 -1.51 -2.92
N VAL A 734 -13.42 -1.42 -2.06
CA VAL A 734 -12.14 -0.82 -2.39
C VAL A 734 -11.33 -1.89 -3.11
N PRO A 735 -11.00 -1.69 -4.40
CA PRO A 735 -10.45 -2.74 -5.26
C PRO A 735 -8.97 -3.06 -4.97
N TYR A 736 -8.30 -2.29 -4.12
CA TYR A 736 -6.89 -2.47 -3.81
C TYR A 736 -6.63 -2.30 -2.32
N ALA A 737 -5.95 -3.29 -1.73
CA ALA A 737 -5.42 -3.21 -0.38
C ALA A 737 -4.06 -3.89 -0.31
N THR A 738 -3.13 -3.31 0.44
CA THR A 738 -1.80 -3.88 0.64
C THR A 738 -1.87 -5.01 1.66
N THR A 739 -1.34 -6.18 1.32
CA THR A 739 -1.40 -7.39 2.17
C THR A 739 -0.43 -7.32 3.33
N TYR A 740 -0.85 -7.86 4.48
CA TYR A 740 -0.12 -7.86 5.74
C TYR A 740 0.32 -6.46 6.20
N ARG A 741 -0.43 -5.42 5.79
CA ARG A 741 -0.23 -4.01 6.12
C ARG A 741 -1.52 -3.39 6.63
N GLN A 742 -1.37 -2.34 7.42
CA GLN A 742 -2.49 -1.54 7.87
C GLN A 742 -2.99 -0.65 6.73
N ASN A 743 -4.23 -0.89 6.31
CA ASN A 743 -4.91 -0.11 5.29
C ASN A 743 -5.91 0.81 5.98
N ARG A 744 -5.74 2.13 5.81
CA ARG A 744 -6.65 3.15 6.33
C ARG A 744 -7.80 3.33 5.34
N ILE A 745 -9.01 2.96 5.77
CA ILE A 745 -10.24 3.11 4.99
C ILE A 745 -11.04 4.23 5.62
N ALA A 746 -11.37 5.24 4.82
CA ALA A 746 -12.07 6.43 5.31
C ALA A 746 -13.18 6.84 4.36
N LEU A 747 -14.30 7.26 4.94
CA LEU A 747 -15.45 7.81 4.22
C LEU A 747 -15.42 9.34 4.32
N ASP A 748 -15.57 10.02 3.19
CA ASP A 748 -15.58 11.48 3.14
C ASP A 748 -16.87 12.02 3.77
N THR A 749 -16.74 12.61 4.96
CA THR A 749 -17.85 13.13 5.74
C THR A 749 -18.55 14.33 5.08
N ASN A 750 -17.92 14.99 4.09
CA ASN A 750 -18.56 16.05 3.31
C ASN A 750 -19.61 15.53 2.32
N THR A 751 -19.55 14.23 2.01
CA THR A 751 -20.46 13.56 1.07
C THR A 751 -21.52 12.72 1.78
N LEU A 752 -21.48 12.66 3.11
CA LEU A 752 -22.55 12.11 3.92
C LEU A 752 -23.84 12.87 3.67
N GLY A 753 -24.96 12.14 3.58
CA GLY A 753 -26.27 12.77 3.58
C GLY A 753 -26.47 13.59 4.86
N ASP A 754 -27.23 14.68 4.78
CA ASP A 754 -27.46 15.62 5.90
C ASP A 754 -28.00 14.96 7.19
N LYS A 755 -28.57 13.76 7.06
CA LYS A 755 -29.21 12.96 8.11
C LYS A 755 -28.42 11.74 8.53
N VAL A 756 -27.20 11.60 8.00
CA VAL A 756 -26.33 10.48 8.28
C VAL A 756 -25.18 10.99 9.12
N ASP A 757 -24.83 10.20 10.13
CA ASP A 757 -23.60 10.39 10.88
C ASP A 757 -22.92 9.05 11.10
N LEU A 758 -21.62 9.06 11.36
CA LEU A 758 -20.80 7.87 11.57
C LEU A 758 -20.18 7.90 12.96
N ASP A 759 -20.19 6.78 13.68
CA ASP A 759 -19.46 6.68 14.96
C ASP A 759 -17.95 6.93 14.76
N ASN A 760 -17.40 6.36 13.69
CA ASN A 760 -16.03 6.57 13.24
C ASN A 760 -16.05 6.74 11.72
N ALA A 761 -15.42 7.78 11.20
CA ALA A 761 -15.27 8.00 9.75
C ALA A 761 -14.04 7.28 9.16
N VAL A 762 -13.22 6.65 10.02
CA VAL A 762 -11.97 5.96 9.64
C VAL A 762 -11.90 4.61 10.33
N VAL A 763 -11.59 3.57 9.56
CA VAL A 763 -11.36 2.20 10.04
C VAL A 763 -10.06 1.67 9.44
N ASN A 764 -9.28 0.94 10.24
CA ASN A 764 -8.05 0.31 9.79
C ASN A 764 -8.24 -1.20 9.69
N VAL A 765 -7.74 -1.80 8.60
CA VAL A 765 -7.80 -3.26 8.37
C VAL A 765 -6.45 -3.80 7.93
N VAL A 766 -6.15 -5.06 8.25
CA VAL A 766 -4.90 -5.73 7.88
C VAL A 766 -5.20 -7.04 7.16
N PRO A 767 -5.41 -7.03 5.83
CA PRO A 767 -5.80 -8.22 5.09
C PRO A 767 -4.62 -9.17 4.85
N SER A 768 -4.88 -10.48 4.90
CA SER A 768 -3.98 -11.50 4.33
C SER A 768 -4.09 -11.56 2.79
N GLU A 769 -3.20 -12.31 2.13
CA GLU A 769 -3.21 -12.42 0.67
C GLU A 769 -4.55 -12.99 0.15
N GLY A 770 -5.12 -12.33 -0.85
CA GLY A 770 -6.40 -12.71 -1.44
C GLY A 770 -7.65 -12.40 -0.60
N ALA A 771 -7.49 -11.81 0.59
CA ALA A 771 -8.61 -11.61 1.52
C ALA A 771 -9.60 -10.55 1.03
N LEU A 772 -10.86 -10.74 1.43
CA LEU A 772 -11.90 -9.71 1.38
C LEU A 772 -12.23 -9.33 2.83
N VAL A 773 -11.60 -8.29 3.35
CA VAL A 773 -11.80 -7.84 4.73
C VAL A 773 -12.92 -6.82 4.82
N VAL A 774 -13.61 -6.75 5.97
CA VAL A 774 -14.75 -5.83 6.15
C VAL A 774 -14.31 -4.60 6.93
N ALA A 775 -14.48 -3.42 6.34
CA ALA A 775 -14.44 -2.16 7.06
C ALA A 775 -15.87 -1.78 7.49
N ASP A 776 -16.20 -2.03 8.76
CA ASP A 776 -17.54 -1.80 9.32
C ASP A 776 -17.65 -0.38 9.89
N PHE A 777 -18.48 0.45 9.24
CA PHE A 777 -18.82 1.79 9.65
C PHE A 777 -20.23 1.80 10.24
N LYS A 778 -20.36 2.19 11.51
CA LYS A 778 -21.66 2.36 12.15
C LYS A 778 -22.25 3.69 11.75
N ALA A 779 -23.10 3.64 10.73
CA ALA A 779 -23.89 4.78 10.30
C ALA A 779 -25.19 4.86 11.09
N HIS A 780 -25.47 6.05 11.59
CA HIS A 780 -26.71 6.38 12.25
C HIS A 780 -27.50 7.32 11.35
N THR A 781 -28.77 7.01 11.17
CA THR A 781 -29.69 7.82 10.36
C THR A 781 -30.69 8.51 11.28
N GLY A 782 -30.81 9.83 11.16
CA GLY A 782 -31.77 10.59 11.94
C GLY A 782 -31.52 12.10 11.88
N LEU A 783 -32.31 12.83 12.67
CA LEU A 783 -32.23 14.29 12.73
C LEU A 783 -31.01 14.71 13.55
N ARG A 784 -30.29 15.72 13.06
CA ARG A 784 -29.39 16.51 13.90
C ARG A 784 -30.24 17.54 14.62
N ALA A 785 -30.19 17.57 15.94
CA ALA A 785 -30.99 18.51 16.71
C ALA A 785 -30.18 19.24 17.78
N LEU A 786 -30.49 20.53 17.96
CA LEU A 786 -30.03 21.32 19.09
C LEU A 786 -31.21 21.47 20.05
N VAL A 787 -31.16 20.73 21.16
CA VAL A 787 -32.26 20.64 22.13
C VAL A 787 -31.97 21.58 23.30
N THR A 788 -32.85 22.53 23.58
CA THR A 788 -32.80 23.32 24.82
C THR A 788 -33.58 22.58 25.91
N LEU A 789 -32.88 22.12 26.93
CA LEU A 789 -33.42 21.32 28.03
C LEU A 789 -33.70 22.22 29.22
N LEU A 790 -34.92 22.11 29.75
CA LEU A 790 -35.38 22.89 30.90
C LEU A 790 -35.79 21.97 32.03
N TYR A 791 -35.43 22.28 33.28
CA TYR A 791 -35.89 21.61 34.49
C TYR A 791 -36.50 22.66 35.42
N HIS A 792 -37.79 22.51 35.77
CA HIS A 792 -38.58 23.53 36.49
C HIS A 792 -38.50 24.93 35.84
N HIS A 793 -38.60 24.97 34.50
CA HIS A 793 -38.55 26.16 33.65
C HIS A 793 -37.22 26.91 33.67
N LYS A 794 -36.14 26.29 34.18
CA LYS A 794 -34.78 26.80 34.13
C LYS A 794 -33.90 25.92 33.25
N PRO A 795 -32.91 26.48 32.54
CA PRO A 795 -31.93 25.68 31.81
C PRO A 795 -31.31 24.59 32.68
N VAL A 796 -31.20 23.39 32.13
CA VAL A 796 -30.43 22.31 32.74
C VAL A 796 -28.98 22.79 32.94
N PRO A 797 -28.32 22.47 34.07
CA PRO A 797 -26.98 22.95 34.38
C PRO A 797 -25.94 22.62 33.30
N PHE A 798 -25.00 23.54 33.10
CA PHE A 798 -23.83 23.33 32.23
C PHE A 798 -23.05 22.10 32.70
N GLY A 799 -22.68 21.22 31.76
CA GLY A 799 -21.92 20.00 32.05
C GLY A 799 -22.77 18.78 32.41
N ALA A 800 -24.11 18.89 32.38
CA ALA A 800 -25.00 17.74 32.43
C ALA A 800 -24.77 16.83 31.21
N THR A 801 -24.90 15.52 31.39
CA THR A 801 -24.86 14.55 30.29
C THR A 801 -26.27 14.24 29.83
N VAL A 802 -26.51 14.29 28.52
CA VAL A 802 -27.74 13.81 27.88
C VAL A 802 -27.43 12.59 27.05
N SER A 803 -28.21 11.53 27.21
CA SER A 803 -28.15 10.33 26.38
C SER A 803 -29.54 9.97 25.86
N ARG A 804 -29.60 9.19 24.78
CA ARG A 804 -30.85 8.65 24.27
C ARG A 804 -31.15 7.36 25.01
N SER A 805 -32.42 7.07 25.30
CA SER A 805 -32.77 5.87 26.10
C SER A 805 -32.39 4.53 25.42
N ASP A 806 -32.19 4.56 24.10
CA ASP A 806 -31.81 3.46 23.22
C ASP A 806 -30.34 3.54 22.73
N SER A 807 -29.55 4.51 23.19
CA SER A 807 -28.14 4.69 22.80
C SER A 807 -27.28 5.21 23.96
N GLU A 808 -26.15 4.55 24.22
CA GLU A 808 -25.19 4.99 25.24
C GLU A 808 -24.37 6.23 24.82
N ASN A 809 -24.47 6.68 23.57
CA ASN A 809 -23.78 7.88 23.10
C ASN A 809 -24.44 9.13 23.70
N GLY A 810 -23.81 9.65 24.75
CA GLY A 810 -24.21 10.88 25.42
C GLY A 810 -23.48 12.12 24.90
N THR A 811 -24.17 13.25 24.90
CA THR A 811 -23.62 14.59 24.66
C THR A 811 -23.60 15.40 25.96
N ILE A 812 -22.92 16.54 25.94
CA ILE A 812 -22.84 17.45 27.09
C ILE A 812 -23.72 18.67 26.85
N VAL A 813 -24.43 19.10 27.89
CA VAL A 813 -25.28 20.29 27.89
C VAL A 813 -24.41 21.55 28.05
N GLY A 814 -24.58 22.50 27.15
CA GLY A 814 -23.98 23.83 27.14
C GLY A 814 -24.62 24.80 28.13
N ASP A 815 -24.19 26.06 28.09
CA ASP A 815 -24.46 27.10 29.09
C ASP A 815 -25.91 27.59 29.07
N ASP A 816 -26.55 27.58 27.90
CA ASP A 816 -27.97 27.88 27.72
C ASP A 816 -28.89 26.66 27.92
N GLY A 817 -28.39 25.57 28.52
CA GLY A 817 -29.13 24.31 28.62
C GLY A 817 -29.26 23.59 27.28
N GLN A 818 -28.42 23.91 26.30
CA GLN A 818 -28.49 23.36 24.94
C GLN A 818 -27.63 22.12 24.77
N ALA A 819 -28.18 21.07 24.17
CA ALA A 819 -27.47 19.84 23.85
C ALA A 819 -27.54 19.57 22.34
N TYR A 820 -26.38 19.38 21.70
CA TYR A 820 -26.33 18.96 20.31
C TYR A 820 -26.41 17.43 20.23
N MET A 821 -27.48 16.95 19.61
CA MET A 821 -27.86 15.55 19.51
C MET A 821 -27.85 15.10 18.06
N LEU A 822 -27.32 13.91 17.85
CA LEU A 822 -27.17 13.30 16.54
C LEU A 822 -28.17 12.15 16.37
N SER A 823 -28.58 11.93 15.13
CA SER A 823 -29.39 10.78 14.72
C SER A 823 -30.71 10.60 15.49
N MET A 824 -31.35 11.70 15.88
CA MET A 824 -32.59 11.65 16.66
C MET A 824 -33.77 11.13 15.81
N PRO A 825 -34.56 10.16 16.31
CA PRO A 825 -35.86 9.84 15.72
C PRO A 825 -36.83 11.03 15.87
N LEU A 826 -37.95 11.02 15.14
CA LEU A 826 -38.99 12.07 15.27
C LEU A 826 -39.63 12.11 16.66
N SER A 827 -39.63 11.00 17.39
CA SER A 827 -40.09 10.94 18.78
C SER A 827 -39.23 9.99 19.59
N GLY A 828 -38.99 10.31 20.86
CA GLY A 828 -38.20 9.46 21.74
C GLY A 828 -38.03 10.06 23.14
N ASP A 829 -37.25 9.35 23.95
CA ASP A 829 -36.95 9.72 25.33
C ASP A 829 -35.45 10.01 25.49
N LEU A 830 -35.12 11.16 26.07
CA LEU A 830 -33.77 11.53 26.48
C LEU A 830 -33.62 11.38 27.99
N GLN A 831 -32.47 10.89 28.43
CA GLN A 831 -32.10 10.82 29.83
C GLN A 831 -31.01 11.84 30.12
N VAL A 832 -31.30 12.77 31.03
CA VAL A 832 -30.44 13.87 31.44
C VAL A 832 -29.93 13.58 32.85
N GLN A 833 -28.63 13.74 33.09
CA GLN A 833 -28.02 13.54 34.41
C GLN A 833 -26.93 14.58 34.68
N TRP A 834 -26.96 15.22 35.85
CA TRP A 834 -25.93 16.16 36.31
C TRP A 834 -25.41 15.87 37.72
N GLY A 835 -25.86 14.78 38.34
CA GLY A 835 -25.34 14.24 39.59
C GLY A 835 -25.94 12.88 39.93
N ASP A 836 -25.69 12.39 41.14
CA ASP A 836 -26.06 11.02 41.57
C ASP A 836 -27.40 10.97 42.33
N ASP A 837 -27.91 12.13 42.79
CA ASP A 837 -29.16 12.20 43.51
C ASP A 837 -30.38 12.14 42.59
N ALA A 838 -31.53 11.69 43.12
CA ALA A 838 -32.74 11.48 42.33
C ALA A 838 -33.32 12.77 41.72
N ASP A 839 -33.02 13.93 42.29
CA ASP A 839 -33.38 15.27 41.81
C ASP A 839 -32.33 15.88 40.87
N GLN A 840 -31.24 15.15 40.59
CA GLN A 840 -30.15 15.53 39.71
C GLN A 840 -30.13 14.73 38.38
N GLN A 841 -31.25 14.08 38.09
CA GLN A 841 -31.51 13.38 36.83
C GLN A 841 -32.97 13.62 36.44
N CYS A 842 -33.25 13.61 35.13
CA CYS A 842 -34.60 13.76 34.63
C CYS A 842 -34.76 13.12 33.24
N LYS A 843 -36.01 12.93 32.81
CA LYS A 843 -36.32 12.39 31.48
C LYS A 843 -37.09 13.40 30.64
N VAL A 844 -36.76 13.44 29.36
CA VAL A 844 -37.44 14.28 28.37
C VAL A 844 -38.09 13.40 27.32
N HIS A 845 -39.40 13.48 27.21
CA HIS A 845 -40.12 12.94 26.05
C HIS A 845 -40.28 14.05 25.00
N TYR A 846 -39.96 13.77 23.74
CA TYR A 846 -40.13 14.72 22.65
C TYR A 846 -40.86 14.11 21.45
N GLN A 847 -41.56 14.97 20.71
CA GLN A 847 -42.22 14.60 19.46
C GLN A 847 -42.14 15.77 18.47
N LEU A 848 -41.49 15.55 17.34
CA LEU A 848 -41.23 16.52 16.29
C LEU A 848 -42.15 16.25 15.09
N PRO A 849 -42.62 17.28 14.39
CA PRO A 849 -43.39 17.10 13.16
C PRO A 849 -42.48 16.61 12.03
N GLU A 850 -43.02 15.82 11.11
CA GLU A 850 -42.27 15.27 9.96
C GLU A 850 -41.59 16.35 9.11
N SER A 851 -42.10 17.58 9.10
CA SER A 851 -41.48 18.72 8.40
C SER A 851 -40.07 19.06 8.91
N GLU A 852 -39.74 18.72 10.15
CA GLU A 852 -38.39 18.91 10.69
C GLU A 852 -37.36 17.98 10.03
N MET A 853 -37.80 16.88 9.42
CA MET A 853 -36.91 16.01 8.63
C MET A 853 -36.30 16.69 7.42
N ASN A 854 -36.81 17.84 6.97
CA ASN A 854 -36.25 18.53 5.80
C ASN A 854 -35.20 19.57 6.16
N LYS A 855 -34.89 19.75 7.45
CA LYS A 855 -33.88 20.72 7.90
C LYS A 855 -32.54 20.03 8.18
N PRO A 856 -31.40 20.68 7.87
CA PRO A 856 -30.08 20.17 8.22
C PRO A 856 -29.81 20.19 9.73
N LEU A 857 -30.51 21.05 10.47
CA LEU A 857 -30.49 21.11 11.94
C LEU A 857 -31.87 21.51 12.45
N THR A 858 -32.43 20.72 13.37
CA THR A 858 -33.69 21.02 14.05
C THR A 858 -33.41 21.62 15.42
N GLN A 859 -34.07 22.72 15.77
CA GLN A 859 -33.95 23.33 17.10
C GLN A 859 -35.29 23.27 17.81
N PHE A 860 -35.31 22.76 19.04
CA PHE A 860 -36.53 22.71 19.84
C PHE A 860 -36.22 22.81 21.34
N LYS A 861 -37.24 23.18 22.12
CA LYS A 861 -37.17 23.23 23.58
C LYS A 861 -37.95 22.07 24.16
N ALA A 862 -37.43 21.50 25.24
CA ALA A 862 -38.08 20.38 25.92
C ALA A 862 -37.93 20.50 27.43
N GLU A 863 -39.04 20.28 28.14
CA GLU A 863 -39.09 20.30 29.59
C GLU A 863 -38.82 18.89 30.11
N CYS A 864 -37.96 18.80 31.12
CA CYS A 864 -37.54 17.59 31.77
C CYS A 864 -38.43 17.28 32.97
N GLN A 865 -38.82 16.02 33.10
CA GLN A 865 -39.70 15.51 34.16
C GLN A 865 -38.97 14.61 35.13
#